data_AF-A0A0M3DJL6-F1
#
_entry.id   AF-A0A0M3DJL6-F1
#
_cell.length_a   1.000
_cell.length_b   1.000
_cell.length_c   1.000
_cell.angle_alpha   90.00
_cell.angle_beta   90.00
_cell.angle_gamma   90.00
#
_symmetry.space_group_name_H-M   'P 1'
#
loop_
_entity.id
_entity.type
_entity.pdbx_description
1 polymer ?
#
loop_
_entity_poly.entity_id
_entity_poly.type
_entity_poly.pdbx_seq_one_letter_code
_entity_poly.pdbx_strand_id
1 'polypeptide(L)'
;MERSISVNKRNLVFKNIGQVNFLDTNTLVLCLFGFLLSRAMVVDNIAPLGVAFFLCVSVIDKYKLPVFIATLAGTVLSFNQVSNIIKYSICIIIIQIISSYIKNIKSINKISIIGTLIMIPISIGQALIFGSYVYNLSIALVECILMFVGTYIFSYGVAVINKRASRTVTSNEEIVALTIIVIFSIMGIGEVSLLGISIRNVLTTMTILILSITGGAALGSSSGVIIGLVYFINNLVSSMYMGIYAFAGLISGGFNKVNKYLSIAGYIVGWSLIYIYTSGIGSNIMEVRDILIASVLVILIPDKIIKGIEKTIKGNGSLKDGIEDYLSRNREITNNRLRGMYKTYSDLANTFDRVREKEKILDQKDIAHIIDMVHNDECKNCGMRRRCWDSKFNYTYTMLNRILEELEDSGEIYLENIPIDFKKDCIKPESIVKASNYYYKMFALDYSWEQKFSENRKLVANQIRYMSKSIECMAKELDKDITFDMEMEKNLLVELDRNNISVKKLNYISTDSNDFEVLIEKETCSDNKLCERKITNIISNILGEELVARKVGCTCTGGQCKIKLTKRQEFKIATEVSNMSKDGYIISGDNYTYMEVSDGKYMLAISDGMGKGRKAYEESSVTIDILENMMDSNIDEEIIIDTINNILMLKSSDEMFSTLDLGIIDLNKGVLNTIKMGACSTYIKRSSGEIELISSASLPVGILSDINIDRDSRKLKDGDYIIMVSDGIVDAGKNKNLGDNWLIYFLKGLDTTNPKEISNEILNRALDIQNNNIHDDMTVLVSKVFKH
;
A
#
# COMPACT_ATOMS: atom_id res chain seq x y z
N MET A 1 51.02 -0.53 -11.37
CA MET A 1 50.88 -0.01 -12.74
C MET A 1 49.39 0.15 -12.97
N GLU A 2 48.79 1.32 -13.21
CA GLU A 2 49.24 2.67 -13.54
C GLU A 2 48.35 3.70 -12.82
N ARG A 3 48.92 4.89 -12.59
CA ARG A 3 48.35 6.05 -11.92
C ARG A 3 47.55 6.90 -12.90
N SER A 4 46.37 7.39 -12.51
CA SER A 4 45.70 8.53 -13.16
C SER A 4 45.86 9.79 -12.31
N ILE A 5 46.48 10.81 -12.91
CA ILE A 5 46.78 12.13 -12.37
C ILE A 5 45.55 13.04 -12.56
N SER A 6 45.05 13.64 -11.49
CA SER A 6 44.07 14.74 -11.57
C SER A 6 44.72 16.07 -11.15
N VAL A 7 44.96 16.92 -12.15
CA VAL A 7 45.52 18.27 -11.99
C VAL A 7 44.46 19.24 -11.50
N ASN A 8 44.88 19.99 -10.49
CA ASN A 8 44.18 21.07 -9.80
C ASN A 8 44.08 22.32 -10.70
N LYS A 9 42.87 22.82 -10.97
CA LYS A 9 42.65 24.16 -11.56
C LYS A 9 41.74 24.99 -10.66
N ARG A 10 42.37 25.89 -9.90
CA ARG A 10 41.75 27.07 -9.28
C ARG A 10 41.16 27.95 -10.38
N ASN A 11 39.85 28.13 -10.39
CA ASN A 11 39.20 29.25 -11.06
C ASN A 11 38.62 30.18 -9.99
N LEU A 12 39.15 31.41 -9.96
CA LEU A 12 38.57 32.56 -9.30
C LEU A 12 37.17 32.81 -9.88
N VAL A 13 36.14 32.63 -9.06
CA VAL A 13 34.78 33.06 -9.41
C VAL A 13 34.62 34.51 -8.97
N PHE A 14 34.64 35.40 -9.95
CA PHE A 14 34.20 36.78 -9.83
C PHE A 14 32.77 36.85 -9.26
N LYS A 15 32.65 37.61 -8.17
CA LYS A 15 31.54 38.49 -7.79
C LYS A 15 30.31 38.46 -8.74
N ASN A 16 29.39 37.51 -8.52
CA ASN A 16 28.02 37.66 -8.99
C ASN A 16 27.26 38.57 -8.01
N ILE A 17 27.24 39.86 -8.34
CA ILE A 17 26.18 40.78 -7.91
C ILE A 17 24.94 40.36 -8.73
N GLY A 18 24.30 39.28 -8.30
CA GLY A 18 23.13 38.70 -8.94
C GLY A 18 21.88 39.01 -8.12
N GLN A 19 21.02 39.86 -8.68
CA GLN A 19 19.58 40.00 -8.41
C GLN A 19 19.11 39.59 -7.02
N VAL A 20 19.09 40.56 -6.10
CA VAL A 20 18.38 40.39 -4.83
C VAL A 20 16.89 40.65 -5.07
N ASN A 21 16.09 39.58 -5.16
CA ASN A 21 14.65 39.65 -4.90
C ASN A 21 14.47 40.07 -3.43
N PHE A 22 14.51 41.38 -3.16
CA PHE A 22 14.61 41.91 -1.79
C PHE A 22 13.29 41.87 -0.99
N LEU A 23 12.16 41.48 -1.59
CA LEU A 23 10.84 41.63 -0.98
C LEU A 23 9.96 40.38 -1.16
N ASP A 24 10.34 39.29 -0.51
CA ASP A 24 9.38 38.22 -0.22
C ASP A 24 8.34 38.70 0.81
N THR A 25 7.15 38.09 0.81
CA THR A 25 6.08 38.38 1.79
C THR A 25 6.56 38.23 3.24
N ASN A 26 7.45 37.27 3.51
CA ASN A 26 8.08 37.08 4.82
C ASN A 26 8.99 38.26 5.21
N THR A 27 9.71 38.87 4.27
CA THR A 27 10.55 40.04 4.54
C THR A 27 9.69 41.23 4.95
N LEU A 28 8.56 41.46 4.26
CA LEU A 28 7.62 42.53 4.59
C LEU A 28 7.02 42.35 6.00
N VAL A 29 6.60 41.13 6.33
CA VAL A 29 6.02 40.80 7.65
C VAL A 29 7.05 41.00 8.77
N LEU A 30 8.29 40.53 8.60
CA LEU A 30 9.35 40.71 9.59
C LEU A 30 9.77 42.18 9.74
N CYS A 31 9.80 42.95 8.65
CA CYS A 31 10.04 44.40 8.72
C CYS A 31 8.94 45.12 9.49
N LEU A 32 7.67 44.78 9.25
CA LEU A 32 6.53 45.37 9.95
C LEU A 32 6.58 45.08 11.46
N PHE A 33 6.88 43.83 11.84
CA PHE A 33 7.07 43.49 13.26
C PHE A 33 8.28 44.19 13.86
N GLY A 34 9.40 44.26 13.15
CA GLY A 34 10.59 44.98 13.62
C GLY A 34 10.31 46.47 13.89
N PHE A 35 9.59 47.13 12.99
CA PHE A 35 9.18 48.52 13.14
C PHE A 35 8.22 48.71 14.33
N LEU A 36 7.16 47.92 14.43
CA LEU A 36 6.15 48.08 15.47
C LEU A 36 6.67 47.70 16.87
N LEU A 37 7.41 46.58 17.01
CA LEU A 37 7.96 46.14 18.28
C LEU A 37 8.96 47.14 18.87
N SER A 38 9.69 47.87 18.02
CA SER A 38 10.60 48.92 18.47
C SER A 38 9.90 50.16 19.04
N ARG A 39 8.60 50.32 18.77
CA ARG A 39 7.75 51.38 19.32
C ARG A 39 6.92 50.92 20.53
N ALA A 40 6.91 49.64 20.84
CA ALA A 40 6.14 49.08 21.94
C ALA A 40 6.76 49.46 23.29
N MET A 41 6.11 50.40 23.98
CA MET A 41 6.49 50.83 25.33
C MET A 41 5.86 49.91 26.37
N VAL A 42 6.65 49.52 27.37
CA VAL A 42 6.21 48.63 28.46
C VAL A 42 6.00 49.46 29.73
N VAL A 43 7.05 49.78 30.48
CA VAL A 43 6.99 50.57 31.73
C VAL A 43 7.76 51.88 31.56
N ASP A 44 7.20 53.02 31.94
CA ASP A 44 7.87 54.34 32.01
C ASP A 44 8.87 54.63 30.86
N ASN A 45 8.38 54.49 29.62
CA ASN A 45 9.13 54.75 28.38
C ASN A 45 10.23 53.73 28.00
N ILE A 46 10.21 52.52 28.56
CA ILE A 46 11.11 51.42 28.22
C ILE A 46 10.60 50.64 26.99
N ALA A 47 11.46 50.41 25.97
CA ALA A 47 11.13 49.71 24.71
C ALA A 47 12.22 48.71 24.22
N PRO A 48 12.55 47.65 24.98
CA PRO A 48 13.64 46.71 24.66
C PRO A 48 13.25 45.63 23.64
N LEU A 49 11.95 45.48 23.34
CA LEU A 49 11.41 44.39 22.53
C LEU A 49 11.84 44.45 21.06
N GLY A 50 11.98 45.65 20.49
CA GLY A 50 12.51 45.82 19.13
C GLY A 50 13.95 45.34 18.98
N VAL A 51 14.79 45.61 20.00
CA VAL A 51 16.18 45.15 20.06
C VAL A 51 16.23 43.62 20.18
N ALA A 52 15.38 43.04 21.02
CA ALA A 52 15.24 41.59 21.17
C ALA A 52 14.84 40.90 19.86
N PHE A 53 13.85 41.45 19.17
CA PHE A 53 13.39 40.90 17.89
C PHE A 53 14.47 40.98 16.80
N PHE A 54 15.19 42.10 16.72
CA PHE A 54 16.28 42.25 15.77
C PHE A 54 17.41 41.23 16.00
N LEU A 55 17.75 40.98 17.27
CA LEU A 55 18.75 39.98 17.64
C LEU A 55 18.37 38.58 17.13
N CYS A 56 17.09 38.18 17.23
CA CYS A 56 16.62 36.91 16.69
C CYS A 56 16.75 36.83 15.16
N VAL A 57 16.37 37.89 14.45
CA VAL A 57 16.41 37.92 12.98
C VAL A 57 17.85 38.01 12.45
N SER A 58 18.78 38.57 13.22
CA SER A 58 20.19 38.74 12.83
C SER A 58 20.92 37.42 12.51
N VAL A 59 20.39 36.27 12.96
CA VAL A 59 20.90 34.93 12.63
C VAL A 59 20.62 34.54 11.17
N ILE A 60 19.64 35.18 10.52
CA ILE A 60 19.19 34.85 9.16
C ILE A 60 19.64 35.91 8.17
N ASP A 61 20.66 35.61 7.34
CA ASP A 61 21.28 36.57 6.41
C ASP A 61 20.28 37.24 5.46
N LYS A 62 19.27 36.51 5.00
CA LYS A 62 18.29 36.98 4.02
C LYS A 62 17.49 38.19 4.51
N TYR A 63 17.13 38.25 5.79
CA TYR A 63 16.23 39.26 6.35
C TYR A 63 16.94 40.32 7.20
N LYS A 64 18.23 40.12 7.51
CA LYS A 64 18.99 40.95 8.44
C LYS A 64 18.99 42.44 8.06
N LEU A 65 19.33 42.79 6.81
CA LEU A 65 19.46 44.19 6.41
C LEU A 65 18.11 44.95 6.35
N PRO A 66 17.03 44.39 5.75
CA PRO A 66 15.72 45.05 5.75
C PRO A 66 15.16 45.26 7.17
N VAL A 67 15.28 44.25 8.04
CA VAL A 67 14.74 44.34 9.42
C VAL A 67 15.59 45.27 10.28
N PHE A 68 16.90 45.36 10.07
CA PHE A 68 17.76 46.37 10.70
C PHE A 68 17.24 47.79 10.41
N ILE A 69 16.98 48.10 9.14
CA ILE A 69 16.48 49.42 8.74
C ILE A 69 15.10 49.69 9.36
N ALA A 70 14.21 48.71 9.35
CA ALA A 70 12.86 48.85 9.90
C ALA A 70 12.86 49.06 11.43
N THR A 71 13.67 48.29 12.16
CA THR A 71 13.81 48.42 13.62
C THR A 71 14.45 49.75 14.02
N LEU A 72 15.48 50.18 13.30
CA LEU A 72 16.13 51.47 13.55
C LEU A 72 15.19 52.65 13.24
N ALA A 73 14.45 52.58 12.12
CA ALA A 73 13.44 53.56 11.78
C ALA A 73 12.34 53.63 12.85
N GLY A 74 11.89 52.48 13.36
CA GLY A 74 10.87 52.43 14.40
C GLY A 74 11.36 52.94 15.75
N THR A 75 12.63 52.70 16.13
CA THR A 75 13.21 53.32 17.34
C THR A 75 13.34 54.83 17.22
N VAL A 76 13.73 55.36 16.06
CA VAL A 76 13.90 56.81 15.84
C VAL A 76 12.55 57.52 15.77
N LEU A 77 11.56 56.90 15.13
CA LEU A 77 10.18 57.39 15.05
C LEU A 77 9.34 57.03 16.28
N SER A 78 9.97 56.47 17.32
CA SER A 78 9.28 56.25 18.59
C SER A 78 9.07 57.61 19.30
N PHE A 79 7.91 57.83 19.88
CA PHE A 79 7.61 59.02 20.69
C PHE A 79 8.28 58.97 22.07
N ASN A 80 9.47 58.38 22.16
CA ASN A 80 10.20 58.12 23.39
C ASN A 80 11.14 59.28 23.73
N GLN A 81 11.67 59.30 24.95
CA GLN A 81 12.71 60.23 25.35
C GLN A 81 13.99 60.04 24.51
N VAL A 82 14.63 61.16 24.14
CA VAL A 82 15.85 61.18 23.30
C VAL A 82 16.95 60.27 23.87
N SER A 83 17.09 60.21 25.19
CA SER A 83 18.06 59.35 25.89
C SER A 83 17.85 57.86 25.58
N ASN A 84 16.60 57.40 25.58
CA ASN A 84 16.24 56.01 25.27
C ASN A 84 16.39 55.70 23.78
N ILE A 85 16.06 56.65 22.90
CA ILE A 85 16.23 56.49 21.45
C ILE A 85 17.72 56.28 21.12
N ILE A 86 18.61 57.08 21.71
CA ILE A 86 20.07 56.94 21.51
C ILE A 86 20.55 55.58 22.03
N LYS A 87 20.12 55.17 23.24
CA LYS A 87 20.47 53.87 23.82
C LYS A 87 20.13 52.70 22.87
N TYR A 88 18.88 52.57 22.45
CA TYR A 88 18.47 51.42 21.63
C TYR A 88 19.07 51.47 20.22
N SER A 89 19.29 52.67 19.67
CA SER A 89 19.98 52.83 18.38
C SER A 89 21.42 52.30 18.44
N ILE A 90 22.16 52.61 19.52
CA ILE A 90 23.52 52.09 19.74
C ILE A 90 23.48 50.56 19.85
N CYS A 91 22.53 49.99 20.59
CA CYS A 91 22.38 48.54 20.73
C CYS A 91 22.13 47.84 19.38
N ILE A 92 21.24 48.38 18.55
CA ILE A 92 20.91 47.83 17.23
C ILE A 92 22.12 47.87 16.29
N ILE A 93 22.90 48.96 16.33
CA ILE A 93 24.14 49.09 15.54
C ILE A 93 25.20 48.07 16.01
N ILE A 94 25.40 47.90 17.32
CA ILE A 94 26.34 46.91 17.87
C ILE A 94 25.93 45.49 17.46
N ILE A 95 24.65 45.15 17.56
CA ILE A 95 24.13 43.85 17.13
C ILE A 95 24.38 43.65 15.62
N GLN A 96 24.20 44.68 14.80
CA GLN A 96 24.48 44.60 13.36
C GLN A 96 25.96 44.35 13.06
N ILE A 97 26.89 44.94 13.82
CA ILE A 97 28.33 44.70 13.67
C ILE A 97 28.71 43.27 14.06
N ILE A 98 28.18 42.78 15.20
CA ILE A 98 28.54 41.47 15.78
C ILE A 98 27.78 40.31 15.11
N SER A 99 26.71 40.59 14.36
CA SER A 99 25.84 39.59 13.70
C SER A 99 26.57 38.50 12.88
N SER A 100 27.73 38.80 12.28
CA SER A 100 28.57 37.81 11.57
C SER A 100 29.06 36.68 12.49
N TYR A 101 29.32 37.00 13.76
CA TYR A 101 29.66 36.03 14.80
C TYR A 101 28.42 35.33 15.38
N ILE A 102 27.32 36.05 15.54
CA ILE A 102 26.05 35.52 16.12
C ILE A 102 25.48 34.40 15.25
N LYS A 103 25.62 34.50 13.92
CA LYS A 103 25.18 33.48 12.95
C LYS A 103 25.69 32.07 13.27
N ASN A 104 26.89 31.94 13.83
CA ASN A 104 27.51 30.63 14.08
C ASN A 104 27.03 29.96 15.37
N ILE A 105 26.20 30.64 16.16
CA ILE A 105 25.73 30.15 17.46
C ILE A 105 24.40 29.42 17.28
N LYS A 106 24.40 28.10 17.50
CA LYS A 106 23.19 27.26 17.38
C LYS A 106 22.27 27.30 18.60
N SER A 107 22.74 27.77 19.76
CA SER A 107 21.96 27.76 21.01
C SER A 107 21.26 29.10 21.26
N ILE A 108 19.93 29.06 21.38
CA ILE A 108 19.06 30.23 21.66
C ILE A 108 19.43 30.91 22.98
N ASN A 109 19.77 30.12 24.02
CA ASN A 109 20.14 30.65 25.33
C ASN A 109 21.41 31.51 25.23
N LYS A 110 22.40 31.06 24.44
CA LYS A 110 23.64 31.81 24.22
C LYS A 110 23.38 33.14 23.49
N ILE A 111 22.48 33.15 22.51
CA ILE A 111 22.08 34.37 21.79
C ILE A 111 21.41 35.36 22.75
N SER A 112 20.49 34.88 23.61
CA SER A 112 19.79 35.72 24.59
C SER A 112 20.77 36.34 25.62
N ILE A 113 21.77 35.57 26.06
CA ILE A 113 22.85 36.07 26.95
C ILE A 113 23.68 37.17 26.26
N ILE A 114 24.07 36.97 25.00
CA ILE A 114 24.81 37.99 24.22
C ILE A 114 24.03 39.30 24.16
N GLY A 115 22.72 39.20 23.89
CA GLY A 115 21.83 40.34 23.89
C GLY A 115 21.84 41.12 25.20
N THR A 116 21.71 40.42 26.33
CA THR A 116 21.77 41.07 27.65
C THR A 116 23.13 41.68 27.94
N LEU A 117 24.24 41.02 27.57
CA LEU A 117 25.59 41.55 27.76
C LEU A 117 25.84 42.85 26.99
N ILE A 118 25.17 43.05 25.85
CA ILE A 118 25.22 44.30 25.09
C ILE A 118 24.40 45.40 25.80
N MET A 119 23.21 45.06 26.30
CA MET A 119 22.29 46.03 26.92
C MET A 119 22.74 46.55 28.30
N ILE A 120 23.30 45.68 29.15
CA ILE A 120 23.70 46.00 30.53
C ILE A 120 24.62 47.23 30.61
N PRO A 121 25.80 47.27 29.94
CA PRO A 121 26.74 48.39 30.10
C PRO A 121 26.17 49.71 29.59
N ILE A 122 25.35 49.67 28.53
CA ILE A 122 24.73 50.87 27.94
C ILE A 122 23.64 51.42 28.89
N SER A 123 22.85 50.53 29.51
CA SER A 123 21.79 50.91 30.44
C SER A 123 22.34 51.43 31.77
N ILE A 124 23.44 50.83 32.27
CA ILE A 124 24.17 51.34 33.45
C ILE A 124 24.81 52.70 33.15
N GLY A 125 25.42 52.86 31.97
CA GLY A 125 26.00 54.14 31.53
C GLY A 125 24.97 55.27 31.49
N GLN A 126 23.76 54.99 31.00
CA GLN A 126 22.64 55.93 31.04
C GLN A 126 22.21 56.25 32.48
N ALA A 127 22.11 55.23 33.35
CA ALA A 127 21.72 55.41 34.75
C ALA A 127 22.67 56.35 35.52
N LEU A 128 23.98 56.30 35.23
CA LEU A 128 25.01 57.13 35.87
C LEU A 128 24.95 58.61 35.46
N ILE A 129 24.47 58.91 34.25
CA ILE A 129 24.44 60.27 33.69
C ILE A 129 23.22 61.08 34.18
N PHE A 130 22.07 60.43 34.41
CA PHE A 130 20.78 61.11 34.64
C PHE A 130 20.32 61.15 36.12
N GLY A 131 21.20 60.89 37.09
CA GLY A 131 21.06 61.40 38.48
C GLY A 131 20.12 60.68 39.46
N SER A 132 19.43 59.59 39.08
CA SER A 132 18.59 58.79 39.98
C SER A 132 19.05 57.33 40.04
N TYR A 133 20.15 57.08 40.76
CA TYR A 133 20.90 55.83 40.71
C TYR A 133 20.08 54.57 41.03
N VAL A 134 19.33 54.56 42.14
CA VAL A 134 18.60 53.35 42.58
C VAL A 134 17.46 52.99 41.61
N TYR A 135 16.72 53.99 41.15
CA TYR A 135 15.58 53.82 40.24
C TYR A 135 16.01 53.46 38.81
N ASN A 136 17.04 54.14 38.28
CA ASN A 136 17.51 53.84 36.93
C ASN A 136 18.23 52.47 36.87
N LEU A 137 18.85 52.04 37.97
CA LEU A 137 19.44 50.71 38.07
C LEU A 137 18.37 49.61 38.12
N SER A 138 17.26 49.82 38.85
CA SER A 138 16.15 48.86 38.85
C SER A 138 15.47 48.77 37.49
N ILE A 139 15.28 49.89 36.80
CA ILE A 139 14.81 49.92 35.40
C ILE A 139 15.77 49.16 34.47
N ALA A 140 17.08 49.38 34.59
CA ALA A 140 18.07 48.68 33.76
C ALA A 140 18.03 47.16 33.98
N LEU A 141 17.80 46.70 35.22
CA LEU A 141 17.59 45.27 35.52
C LEU A 141 16.33 44.72 34.83
N VAL A 142 15.22 45.44 34.91
CA VAL A 142 13.96 45.05 34.23
C VAL A 142 14.15 44.99 32.71
N GLU A 143 14.85 45.97 32.12
CA GLU A 143 15.17 45.99 30.68
C GLU A 143 15.96 44.75 30.26
N CYS A 144 16.95 44.34 31.05
CA CYS A 144 17.78 43.18 30.74
C CYS A 144 16.97 41.86 30.83
N ILE A 145 16.09 41.74 31.84
CA ILE A 145 15.19 40.58 31.97
C ILE A 145 14.24 40.51 30.77
N LEU A 146 13.62 41.63 30.40
CA LEU A 146 12.72 41.70 29.24
C LEU A 146 13.45 41.38 27.94
N MET A 147 14.71 41.80 27.79
CA MET A 147 15.51 41.49 26.61
C MET A 147 15.85 40.00 26.52
N PHE A 148 16.22 39.37 27.64
CA PHE A 148 16.50 37.94 27.70
C PHE A 148 15.26 37.11 27.35
N VAL A 149 14.15 37.36 28.04
CA VAL A 149 12.89 36.63 27.86
C VAL A 149 12.32 36.90 26.48
N GLY A 150 12.35 38.15 26.01
CA GLY A 150 11.90 38.54 24.68
C GLY A 150 12.67 37.83 23.57
N THR A 151 14.00 37.79 23.66
CA THR A 151 14.83 37.09 22.66
C THR A 151 14.54 35.59 22.64
N TYR A 152 14.34 34.98 23.82
CA TYR A 152 14.00 33.57 23.93
C TYR A 152 12.64 33.26 23.27
N ILE A 153 11.59 34.00 23.62
CA ILE A 153 10.23 33.79 23.09
C ILE A 153 10.17 34.10 21.60
N PHE A 154 10.71 35.25 21.16
CA PHE A 154 10.64 35.66 19.76
C PHE A 154 11.41 34.73 18.81
N SER A 155 12.43 34.02 19.30
CA SER A 155 13.15 33.03 18.50
C SER A 155 12.25 31.91 17.95
N TYR A 156 11.29 31.43 18.73
CA TYR A 156 10.30 30.43 18.31
C TYR A 156 9.36 31.01 17.25
N GLY A 157 8.85 32.24 17.46
CA GLY A 157 7.95 32.89 16.50
C GLY A 157 8.61 33.22 15.17
N VAL A 158 9.86 33.71 15.17
CA VAL A 158 10.63 34.00 13.94
C VAL A 158 10.92 32.72 13.15
N ALA A 159 11.17 31.59 13.82
CA ALA A 159 11.39 30.31 13.17
C ALA A 159 10.17 29.83 12.37
N VAL A 160 8.96 30.05 12.91
CA VAL A 160 7.68 29.73 12.22
C VAL A 160 7.50 30.57 10.96
N ILE A 161 7.75 31.88 11.05
CA ILE A 161 7.60 32.80 9.90
C ILE A 161 8.58 32.43 8.77
N ASN A 162 9.81 32.04 9.11
CA ASN A 162 10.82 31.69 8.11
C ASN A 162 10.54 30.34 7.41
N LYS A 163 10.10 29.31 8.13
CA LYS A 163 9.90 27.94 7.58
C LYS A 163 8.45 27.63 7.18
N ARG A 164 7.64 28.67 6.91
CA ARG A 164 6.19 28.58 6.66
C ARG A 164 5.77 27.58 5.57
N ALA A 165 6.62 27.29 4.59
CA ALA A 165 6.31 26.41 3.46
C ALA A 165 6.67 24.93 3.67
N SER A 166 7.46 24.57 4.69
CA SER A 166 8.10 23.23 4.78
C SER A 166 7.75 22.44 6.05
N ARG A 167 6.82 22.90 6.88
CA ARG A 167 6.49 22.26 8.17
C ARG A 167 5.11 21.64 8.16
N THR A 168 5.03 20.41 8.69
CA THR A 168 3.80 19.62 8.79
C THR A 168 3.04 19.86 10.10
N VAL A 169 3.75 20.18 11.20
CA VAL A 169 3.16 20.43 12.53
C VAL A 169 3.89 21.59 13.23
N THR A 170 3.13 22.49 13.88
CA THR A 170 3.62 23.57 14.75
C THR A 170 3.39 23.21 16.22
N SER A 171 4.35 23.51 17.10
CA SER A 171 4.17 23.24 18.54
C SER A 171 3.32 24.31 19.22
N ASN A 172 2.76 23.99 20.40
CA ASN A 172 1.94 24.94 21.16
C ASN A 172 2.76 26.16 21.61
N GLU A 173 4.04 25.99 21.95
CA GLU A 173 4.95 27.07 22.34
C GLU A 173 5.22 28.04 21.18
N GLU A 174 5.35 27.51 19.96
CA GLU A 174 5.53 28.30 18.75
C GLU A 174 4.30 29.16 18.44
N ILE A 175 3.10 28.62 18.64
CA ILE A 175 1.84 29.38 18.47
C ILE A 175 1.76 30.49 19.53
N VAL A 176 2.03 30.18 20.79
CA VAL A 176 2.04 31.18 21.87
C VAL A 176 3.05 32.30 21.57
N ALA A 177 4.27 31.95 21.15
CA ALA A 177 5.27 32.94 20.77
C ALA A 177 4.80 33.86 19.63
N LEU A 178 4.12 33.30 18.62
CA LEU A 178 3.57 34.08 17.51
C LEU A 178 2.44 35.01 17.97
N THR A 179 1.56 34.56 18.87
CA THR A 179 0.52 35.43 19.44
C THR A 179 1.11 36.60 20.22
N ILE A 180 2.17 36.34 21.01
CA ILE A 180 2.88 37.37 21.78
C ILE A 180 3.50 38.43 20.84
N ILE A 181 4.18 38.02 19.76
CA ILE A 181 4.74 38.94 18.75
C ILE A 181 3.65 39.85 18.17
N VAL A 182 2.50 39.28 17.78
CA VAL A 182 1.39 40.05 17.19
C VAL A 182 0.83 41.04 18.19
N ILE A 183 0.60 40.63 19.44
CA ILE A 183 0.03 41.50 20.48
C ILE A 183 0.96 42.67 20.81
N PHE A 184 2.25 42.41 21.05
CA PHE A 184 3.21 43.49 21.30
C PHE A 184 3.40 44.41 20.09
N SER A 185 3.22 43.90 18.87
CA SER A 185 3.26 44.74 17.66
C SER A 185 2.06 45.69 17.58
N ILE A 186 0.87 45.25 18.01
CA ILE A 186 -0.31 46.13 18.08
C ILE A 186 -0.10 47.26 19.09
N MET A 187 0.59 47.00 20.21
CA MET A 187 0.96 48.07 21.16
C MET A 187 1.81 49.16 20.52
N GLY A 188 2.74 48.78 19.63
CA GLY A 188 3.65 49.70 18.95
C GLY A 188 2.97 50.76 18.06
N ILE A 189 1.68 50.61 17.76
CA ILE A 189 0.89 51.60 17.03
C ILE A 189 0.68 52.87 17.87
N GLY A 190 0.57 52.72 19.20
CA GLY A 190 0.28 53.81 20.14
C GLY A 190 -1.21 54.15 20.25
N GLU A 191 -1.52 55.26 20.92
CA GLU A 191 -2.90 55.75 21.15
C GLU A 191 -3.45 56.55 19.97
N VAL A 192 -3.51 55.94 18.78
CA VAL A 192 -4.07 56.60 17.59
C VAL A 192 -5.59 56.48 17.61
N SER A 193 -6.27 57.62 17.76
CA SER A 193 -7.73 57.71 17.63
C SER A 193 -8.11 58.40 16.32
N LEU A 194 -9.01 57.77 15.54
CA LEU A 194 -9.53 58.32 14.30
C LEU A 194 -11.05 58.45 14.44
N LEU A 195 -11.60 59.67 14.33
CA LEU A 195 -13.04 59.93 14.55
C LEU A 195 -13.55 59.40 15.92
N GLY A 196 -12.69 59.44 16.94
CA GLY A 196 -12.97 58.94 18.28
C GLY A 196 -12.88 57.42 18.44
N ILE A 197 -12.58 56.63 17.39
CA ILE A 197 -12.39 55.17 17.42
C ILE A 197 -10.92 54.84 17.72
N SER A 198 -10.67 53.98 18.69
CA SER A 198 -9.31 53.51 19.01
C SER A 198 -8.91 52.37 18.07
N ILE A 199 -7.97 52.65 17.15
CA ILE A 199 -7.47 51.65 16.19
C ILE A 199 -6.86 50.46 16.94
N ARG A 200 -6.16 50.75 18.05
CA ARG A 200 -5.55 49.74 18.91
C ARG A 200 -6.59 48.77 19.48
N ASN A 201 -7.71 49.26 20.01
CA ASN A 201 -8.76 48.42 20.60
C ASN A 201 -9.47 47.56 19.54
N VAL A 202 -9.67 48.11 18.34
CA VAL A 202 -10.26 47.37 17.22
C VAL A 202 -9.34 46.21 16.81
N LEU A 203 -8.04 46.46 16.68
CA LEU A 203 -7.06 45.43 16.29
C LEU A 203 -6.88 44.35 17.37
N THR A 204 -6.89 44.70 18.65
CA THR A 204 -6.80 43.70 19.74
C THR A 204 -8.03 42.81 19.80
N THR A 205 -9.22 43.39 19.63
CA THR A 205 -10.46 42.62 19.57
C THR A 205 -10.49 41.69 18.36
N MET A 206 -10.04 42.19 17.20
CA MET A 206 -9.94 41.41 15.97
C MET A 206 -8.97 40.23 16.11
N THR A 207 -7.81 40.41 16.77
CA THR A 207 -6.85 39.31 16.96
C THR A 207 -7.38 38.24 17.91
N ILE A 208 -8.06 38.60 19.00
CA ILE A 208 -8.68 37.62 19.89
C ILE A 208 -9.73 36.81 19.12
N LEU A 209 -10.63 37.48 18.38
CA LEU A 209 -11.66 36.80 17.59
C LEU A 209 -11.07 35.84 16.56
N ILE A 210 -10.06 36.26 15.79
CA ILE A 210 -9.41 35.40 14.80
C ILE A 210 -8.78 34.18 15.49
N LEU A 211 -8.04 34.37 16.58
CA LEU A 211 -7.39 33.28 17.32
C LEU A 211 -8.40 32.35 17.99
N SER A 212 -9.52 32.87 18.51
CA SER A 212 -10.62 32.08 19.05
C SER A 212 -11.28 31.21 17.98
N ILE A 213 -11.53 31.77 16.79
CA ILE A 213 -12.16 31.05 15.67
C ILE A 213 -11.23 29.96 15.14
N THR A 214 -9.94 30.26 14.92
CA THR A 214 -8.99 29.28 14.34
C THR A 214 -8.47 28.28 15.37
N GLY A 215 -8.28 28.73 16.60
CA GLY A 215 -7.52 28.05 17.66
C GLY A 215 -8.34 27.53 18.84
N GLY A 216 -9.63 27.88 18.91
CA GLY A 216 -10.53 27.45 19.98
C GLY A 216 -10.32 28.16 21.31
N ALA A 217 -10.98 27.63 22.35
CA ALA A 217 -11.05 28.27 23.67
C ALA A 217 -9.67 28.54 24.32
N ALA A 218 -8.70 27.63 24.15
CA ALA A 218 -7.37 27.77 24.72
C ALA A 218 -6.60 28.98 24.13
N LEU A 219 -6.61 29.14 22.81
CA LEU A 219 -5.93 30.25 22.13
C LEU A 219 -6.69 31.58 22.27
N GLY A 220 -8.02 31.52 22.30
CA GLY A 220 -8.85 32.68 22.60
C GLY A 220 -8.64 33.23 24.01
N SER A 221 -8.64 32.36 25.02
CA SER A 221 -8.41 32.76 26.40
C SER A 221 -6.99 33.25 26.65
N SER A 222 -5.97 32.54 26.13
CA SER A 222 -4.57 32.94 26.32
C SER A 222 -4.24 34.27 25.67
N SER A 223 -4.74 34.52 24.45
CA SER A 223 -4.59 35.83 23.79
C SER A 223 -5.29 36.95 24.57
N GLY A 224 -6.47 36.67 25.15
CA GLY A 224 -7.17 37.60 26.04
C GLY A 224 -6.38 37.94 27.31
N VAL A 225 -5.75 36.96 27.96
CA VAL A 225 -4.86 37.19 29.12
C VAL A 225 -3.65 38.03 28.74
N ILE A 226 -2.98 37.71 27.62
CA ILE A 226 -1.77 38.43 27.18
C ILE A 226 -2.12 39.90 26.86
N ILE A 227 -3.21 40.14 26.12
CA ILE A 227 -3.68 41.51 25.81
C ILE A 227 -4.05 42.23 27.09
N GLY A 228 -4.79 41.59 28.00
CA GLY A 228 -5.17 42.19 29.28
C GLY A 228 -3.97 42.61 30.14
N LEU A 229 -2.96 41.73 30.24
CA LEU A 229 -1.72 42.01 30.96
C LEU A 229 -0.95 43.17 30.31
N VAL A 230 -0.94 43.23 28.98
CA VAL A 230 -0.35 44.32 28.22
C VAL A 230 -1.02 45.68 28.52
N TYR A 231 -2.35 45.73 28.58
CA TYR A 231 -3.07 46.96 28.94
C TYR A 231 -2.81 47.38 30.39
N PHE A 232 -2.74 46.42 31.30
CA PHE A 232 -2.45 46.66 32.72
C PHE A 232 -1.09 47.35 32.93
N ILE A 233 -0.08 47.02 32.13
CA ILE A 233 1.25 47.64 32.25
C ILE A 233 1.22 49.12 31.80
N ASN A 234 0.44 49.46 30.77
CA ASN A 234 0.50 50.78 30.13
C ASN A 234 -0.46 51.82 30.74
N ASN A 235 -1.62 51.39 31.24
CA ASN A 235 -2.60 52.27 31.87
C ASN A 235 -2.95 51.75 33.27
N LEU A 236 -2.83 52.60 34.30
CA LEU A 236 -3.20 52.34 35.71
C LEU A 236 -4.70 52.00 35.92
N VAL A 237 -5.47 51.85 34.84
CA VAL A 237 -6.91 51.57 34.87
C VAL A 237 -7.15 50.05 34.85
N SER A 238 -7.32 49.52 36.07
CA SER A 238 -7.98 48.28 36.46
C SER A 238 -7.47 46.95 35.84
N SER A 239 -7.02 46.06 36.72
CA SER A 239 -6.78 44.63 36.46
C SER A 239 -7.99 43.87 35.86
N MET A 240 -9.15 44.51 35.76
CA MET A 240 -10.41 43.95 35.28
C MET A 240 -10.38 43.60 33.79
N TYR A 241 -9.69 44.39 32.95
CA TYR A 241 -9.63 44.13 31.50
C TYR A 241 -9.01 42.77 31.15
N MET A 242 -8.08 42.28 31.98
CA MET A 242 -7.52 40.94 31.83
C MET A 242 -8.59 39.85 32.00
N GLY A 243 -9.46 39.98 33.00
CA GLY A 243 -10.58 39.05 33.20
C GLY A 243 -11.59 39.12 32.05
N ILE A 244 -11.93 40.33 31.61
CA ILE A 244 -12.92 40.56 30.54
C ILE A 244 -12.46 39.92 29.22
N TYR A 245 -11.25 40.22 28.75
CA TYR A 245 -10.77 39.70 27.47
C TYR A 245 -10.50 38.20 27.51
N ALA A 246 -9.97 37.66 28.62
CA ALA A 246 -9.74 36.23 28.78
C ALA A 246 -11.04 35.42 28.72
N PHE A 247 -12.09 35.89 29.40
CA PHE A 247 -13.39 35.21 29.42
C PHE A 247 -14.14 35.34 28.10
N ALA A 248 -14.13 36.53 27.50
CA ALA A 248 -14.72 36.75 26.17
C ALA A 248 -14.05 35.85 25.11
N GLY A 249 -12.72 35.74 25.16
CA GLY A 249 -11.95 34.83 24.28
C GLY A 249 -12.27 33.35 24.50
N LEU A 250 -12.50 32.93 25.76
CA LEU A 250 -12.89 31.57 26.13
C LEU A 250 -14.26 31.19 25.58
N ILE A 251 -15.29 32.02 25.81
CA ILE A 251 -16.65 31.77 25.30
C ILE A 251 -16.63 31.75 23.77
N SER A 252 -15.97 32.74 23.16
CA SER A 252 -15.83 32.81 21.70
C SER A 252 -15.18 31.55 21.12
N GLY A 253 -14.10 31.08 21.75
CA GLY A 253 -13.37 29.89 21.30
C GLY A 253 -14.09 28.57 21.60
N GLY A 254 -15.03 28.54 22.56
CA GLY A 254 -15.88 27.37 22.83
C GLY A 254 -16.83 27.03 21.67
N PHE A 255 -17.24 28.06 20.90
CA PHE A 255 -18.14 27.90 19.75
C PHE A 255 -17.43 27.74 18.40
N ASN A 256 -16.09 27.60 18.39
CA ASN A 256 -15.30 27.57 17.15
C ASN A 256 -15.67 26.42 16.19
N LYS A 257 -16.17 25.29 16.73
CA LYS A 257 -16.57 24.11 15.95
C LYS A 257 -17.95 24.22 15.30
N VAL A 258 -18.79 25.19 15.71
CA VAL A 258 -20.16 25.31 15.21
C VAL A 258 -20.22 26.27 14.03
N ASN A 259 -19.92 27.55 14.25
CA ASN A 259 -19.93 28.57 13.21
C ASN A 259 -19.17 29.83 13.68
N LYS A 260 -18.47 30.52 12.77
CA LYS A 260 -17.77 31.79 13.04
C LYS A 260 -18.67 32.87 13.64
N TYR A 261 -19.94 32.93 13.21
CA TYR A 261 -20.90 33.92 13.74
C TYR A 261 -21.25 33.69 15.21
N LEU A 262 -21.35 32.43 15.64
CA LEU A 262 -21.60 32.08 17.04
C LEU A 262 -20.40 32.40 17.92
N SER A 263 -19.17 32.20 17.43
CA SER A 263 -17.97 32.64 18.13
C SER A 263 -17.94 34.15 18.34
N ILE A 264 -18.35 34.95 17.35
CA ILE A 264 -18.39 36.41 17.48
C ILE A 264 -19.49 36.85 18.46
N ALA A 265 -20.69 36.27 18.35
CA ALA A 265 -21.77 36.53 19.30
C ALA A 265 -21.35 36.16 20.74
N GLY A 266 -20.69 35.01 20.91
CA GLY A 266 -20.14 34.58 22.19
C GLY A 266 -19.11 35.55 22.77
N TYR A 267 -18.28 36.17 21.95
CA TYR A 267 -17.32 37.19 22.39
C TYR A 267 -18.05 38.44 22.91
N ILE A 268 -19.01 38.96 22.14
CA ILE A 268 -19.77 40.18 22.50
C ILE A 268 -20.53 39.95 23.80
N VAL A 269 -21.20 38.80 23.94
CA VAL A 269 -21.93 38.42 25.16
C VAL A 269 -20.96 38.26 26.33
N GLY A 270 -19.85 37.54 26.14
CA GLY A 270 -18.86 37.32 27.19
C GLY A 270 -18.22 38.61 27.70
N TRP A 271 -17.88 39.52 26.79
CA TRP A 271 -17.35 40.84 27.13
C TRP A 271 -18.40 41.67 27.89
N SER A 272 -19.63 41.74 27.36
CA SER A 272 -20.71 42.53 27.94
C SER A 272 -21.10 42.06 29.34
N LEU A 273 -21.13 40.75 29.58
CA LEU A 273 -21.48 40.16 30.87
C LEU A 273 -20.54 40.61 31.99
N ILE A 274 -19.22 40.48 31.79
CA ILE A 274 -18.25 40.87 32.81
C ILE A 274 -18.21 42.40 32.94
N TYR A 275 -18.22 43.12 31.81
CA TYR A 275 -18.12 44.58 31.81
C TYR A 275 -19.27 45.26 32.58
N ILE A 276 -20.52 44.82 32.34
CA ILE A 276 -21.70 45.35 33.06
C ILE A 276 -21.58 45.12 34.57
N TYR A 277 -21.06 43.95 34.97
CA TYR A 277 -20.90 43.58 36.37
C TYR A 277 -19.83 44.41 37.08
N THR A 278 -18.72 44.73 36.40
CA THR A 278 -17.58 45.42 37.01
C THR A 278 -17.68 46.95 36.99
N SER A 279 -18.22 47.52 35.90
CA SER A 279 -18.10 48.96 35.60
C SER A 279 -19.44 49.69 35.60
N GLY A 280 -20.56 48.98 35.72
CA GLY A 280 -21.92 49.54 35.71
C GLY A 280 -22.41 49.99 34.32
N ILE A 281 -23.72 50.16 34.16
CA ILE A 281 -24.42 50.33 32.86
C ILE A 281 -24.04 51.64 32.11
N GLY A 282 -23.40 52.62 32.77
CA GLY A 282 -23.23 53.97 32.23
C GLY A 282 -21.82 54.40 31.78
N SER A 283 -20.79 53.57 31.91
CA SER A 283 -19.41 54.11 32.03
C SER A 283 -18.56 54.20 30.75
N ASN A 284 -18.76 53.45 29.65
CA ASN A 284 -18.07 53.74 28.37
C ASN A 284 -18.79 53.18 27.12
N ILE A 285 -19.59 54.00 26.43
CA ILE A 285 -20.18 53.67 25.12
C ILE A 285 -19.11 53.50 24.02
N MET A 286 -17.93 54.11 24.20
CA MET A 286 -16.85 54.10 23.21
C MET A 286 -16.23 52.71 23.00
N GLU A 287 -16.07 51.91 24.05
CA GLU A 287 -15.43 50.58 23.96
C GLU A 287 -16.34 49.56 23.27
N VAL A 288 -17.64 49.60 23.57
CA VAL A 288 -18.66 48.76 22.91
C VAL A 288 -18.66 49.03 21.40
N ARG A 289 -18.56 50.30 21.01
CA ARG A 289 -18.49 50.70 19.59
C ARG A 289 -17.26 50.09 18.91
N ASP A 290 -16.10 50.13 19.54
CA ASP A 290 -14.86 49.58 18.97
C ASP A 290 -14.94 48.05 18.79
N ILE A 291 -15.59 47.33 19.71
CA ILE A 291 -15.82 45.88 19.62
C ILE A 291 -16.79 45.52 18.50
N LEU A 292 -17.86 46.30 18.33
CA LEU A 292 -18.82 46.09 17.24
C LEU A 292 -18.14 46.30 15.88
N ILE A 293 -17.31 47.34 15.75
CA ILE A 293 -16.53 47.60 14.53
C ILE A 293 -15.58 46.42 14.25
N ALA A 294 -14.84 45.94 15.26
CA ALA A 294 -13.96 44.79 15.11
C ALA A 294 -14.70 43.52 14.68
N SER A 295 -15.89 43.29 15.25
CA SER A 295 -16.74 42.14 14.92
C SER A 295 -17.22 42.16 13.46
N VAL A 296 -17.64 43.34 12.97
CA VAL A 296 -18.01 43.53 11.56
C VAL A 296 -16.82 43.30 10.63
N LEU A 297 -15.63 43.80 11.00
CA LEU A 297 -14.41 43.60 10.22
C LEU A 297 -14.05 42.11 10.10
N VAL A 298 -14.17 41.32 11.17
CA VAL A 298 -13.91 39.88 11.14
C VAL A 298 -14.89 39.14 10.23
N ILE A 299 -16.16 39.56 10.18
CA ILE A 299 -17.17 38.97 9.28
C ILE A 299 -16.82 39.21 7.81
N LEU A 300 -16.27 40.37 7.48
CA LEU A 300 -15.89 40.74 6.11
C LEU A 300 -14.66 39.98 5.59
N ILE A 301 -13.91 39.30 6.46
CA ILE A 301 -12.72 38.53 6.06
C ILE A 301 -13.16 37.26 5.32
N PRO A 302 -12.67 37.03 4.08
CA PRO A 302 -12.97 35.82 3.33
C PRO A 302 -12.51 34.56 4.04
N ASP A 303 -13.31 33.49 3.98
CA ASP A 303 -13.01 32.21 4.62
C ASP A 303 -11.69 31.59 4.12
N LYS A 304 -11.25 31.94 2.90
CA LYS A 304 -9.92 31.55 2.37
C LYS A 304 -8.77 32.03 3.26
N ILE A 305 -8.87 33.25 3.80
CA ILE A 305 -7.84 33.82 4.67
C ILE A 305 -7.86 33.13 6.03
N ILE A 306 -9.06 32.91 6.60
CA ILE A 306 -9.24 32.23 7.89
C ILE A 306 -8.72 30.78 7.80
N LYS A 307 -9.07 30.04 6.75
CA LYS A 307 -8.54 28.69 6.50
C LYS A 307 -7.02 28.67 6.30
N GLY A 308 -6.45 29.70 5.69
CA GLY A 308 -5.00 29.85 5.58
C GLY A 308 -4.29 30.05 6.93
N ILE A 309 -4.91 30.80 7.84
CA ILE A 309 -4.42 30.98 9.22
C ILE A 309 -4.60 29.67 10.00
N GLU A 310 -5.74 29.01 9.87
CA GLU A 310 -6.00 27.70 10.49
C GLU A 310 -4.97 26.64 10.08
N LYS A 311 -4.64 26.57 8.78
CA LYS A 311 -3.58 25.68 8.25
C LYS A 311 -2.20 25.99 8.84
N THR A 312 -1.94 27.26 9.17
CA THR A 312 -0.68 27.66 9.81
C THR A 312 -0.64 27.26 11.29
N ILE A 313 -1.78 27.25 11.98
CA ILE A 313 -1.90 26.95 13.41
C ILE A 313 -2.04 25.45 13.68
N LYS A 314 -2.79 24.72 12.85
CA LYS A 314 -3.02 23.27 12.99
C LYS A 314 -2.01 22.43 12.19
N GLY A 315 -1.18 23.06 11.36
CA GLY A 315 -0.27 22.40 10.44
C GLY A 315 -0.98 21.90 9.17
N ASN A 316 -0.18 21.54 8.15
CA ASN A 316 -0.69 21.02 6.88
C ASN A 316 -1.40 19.66 7.00
N GLY A 317 -1.23 18.95 8.11
CA GLY A 317 -1.89 17.68 8.33
C GLY A 317 -3.25 17.90 8.94
N SER A 318 -4.32 17.84 8.13
CA SER A 318 -5.50 17.20 8.68
C SER A 318 -5.07 15.79 9.11
N LEU A 319 -5.55 15.29 10.25
CA LEU A 319 -5.19 13.95 10.74
C LEU A 319 -5.48 12.86 9.68
N LYS A 320 -6.35 13.16 8.70
CA LYS A 320 -6.70 12.34 7.54
C LYS A 320 -5.56 12.20 6.53
N ASP A 321 -4.95 13.31 6.10
CA ASP A 321 -3.90 13.29 5.07
C ASP A 321 -2.67 12.51 5.53
N GLY A 322 -2.33 12.59 6.82
CA GLY A 322 -1.19 11.86 7.39
C GLY A 322 -1.39 10.34 7.48
N ILE A 323 -2.64 9.88 7.59
CA ILE A 323 -2.97 8.44 7.65
C ILE A 323 -2.97 7.84 6.23
N GLU A 324 -3.53 8.53 5.25
CA GLU A 324 -3.49 8.11 3.84
C GLU A 324 -2.05 8.01 3.32
N ASP A 325 -1.21 9.02 3.62
CA ASP A 325 0.22 9.02 3.28
C ASP A 325 1.01 7.87 3.93
N TYR A 326 0.61 7.46 5.14
CA TYR A 326 1.25 6.36 5.84
C TYR A 326 0.82 5.01 5.25
N LEU A 327 -0.47 4.87 4.92
CA LEU A 327 -1.02 3.67 4.30
C LEU A 327 -0.44 3.46 2.89
N SER A 328 -0.35 4.51 2.08
CA SER A 328 0.25 4.46 0.74
C SER A 328 1.73 4.05 0.80
N ARG A 329 2.52 4.63 1.71
CA ARG A 329 3.92 4.24 1.91
C ARG A 329 4.09 2.80 2.36
N ASN A 330 3.26 2.31 3.28
CA ASN A 330 3.34 0.91 3.71
C ASN A 330 2.97 -0.07 2.60
N ARG A 331 1.98 0.27 1.76
CA ARG A 331 1.65 -0.49 0.54
C ARG A 331 2.83 -0.50 -0.42
N GLU A 332 3.41 0.66 -0.70
CA GLU A 332 4.55 0.80 -1.60
C GLU A 332 5.77 0.00 -1.12
N ILE A 333 6.07 0.03 0.18
CA ILE A 333 7.16 -0.76 0.78
C ILE A 333 6.87 -2.26 0.65
N THR A 334 5.64 -2.70 0.93
CA THR A 334 5.25 -4.11 0.82
C THR A 334 5.34 -4.59 -0.62
N ASN A 335 4.81 -3.82 -1.57
CA ASN A 335 4.86 -4.15 -2.98
C ASN A 335 6.30 -4.17 -3.50
N ASN A 336 7.14 -3.19 -3.16
CA ASN A 336 8.56 -3.21 -3.54
C ASN A 336 9.31 -4.43 -3.00
N ARG A 337 8.97 -4.93 -1.81
CA ARG A 337 9.52 -6.18 -1.28
C ARG A 337 9.08 -7.40 -2.08
N LEU A 338 7.79 -7.52 -2.40
CA LEU A 338 7.27 -8.59 -3.27
C LEU A 338 7.89 -8.52 -4.67
N ARG A 339 8.09 -7.31 -5.19
CA ARG A 339 8.80 -7.09 -6.46
C ARG A 339 10.25 -7.56 -6.43
N GLY A 340 10.96 -7.29 -5.33
CA GLY A 340 12.29 -7.84 -5.10
C GLY A 340 12.30 -9.37 -5.04
N MET A 341 11.30 -9.97 -4.39
CA MET A 341 11.14 -11.43 -4.31
C MET A 341 10.88 -12.05 -5.68
N TYR A 342 9.90 -11.57 -6.47
CA TYR A 342 9.63 -12.14 -7.79
C TYR A 342 10.88 -12.09 -8.67
N LYS A 343 11.62 -10.97 -8.65
CA LYS A 343 12.81 -10.80 -9.48
C LYS A 343 13.90 -11.79 -9.11
N THR A 344 14.14 -11.97 -7.81
CA THR A 344 15.13 -12.91 -7.31
C THR A 344 14.78 -14.35 -7.67
N TYR A 345 13.51 -14.75 -7.53
CA TYR A 345 13.04 -16.08 -7.93
C TYR A 345 13.14 -16.29 -9.45
N SER A 346 12.77 -15.29 -10.24
CA SER A 346 12.88 -15.35 -11.71
C SER A 346 14.34 -15.48 -12.16
N ASP A 347 15.26 -14.72 -11.55
CA ASP A 347 16.70 -14.81 -11.84
C ASP A 347 17.27 -16.19 -11.44
N LEU A 348 16.79 -16.77 -10.32
CA LEU A 348 17.14 -18.12 -9.91
C LEU A 348 16.67 -19.16 -10.93
N ALA A 349 15.41 -19.10 -11.38
CA ALA A 349 14.87 -19.98 -12.41
C ALA A 349 15.70 -19.92 -13.70
N ASN A 350 16.03 -18.71 -14.15
CA ASN A 350 16.88 -18.49 -15.33
C ASN A 350 18.31 -19.04 -15.16
N THR A 351 18.80 -19.15 -13.93
CA THR A 351 20.11 -19.74 -13.65
C THR A 351 20.07 -21.26 -13.79
N PHE A 352 18.98 -21.91 -13.37
CA PHE A 352 18.80 -23.35 -13.56
C PHE A 352 18.67 -23.74 -15.04
N ASP A 353 18.08 -22.88 -15.88
CA ASP A 353 17.92 -23.11 -17.32
C ASP A 353 19.20 -22.96 -18.15
N ARG A 354 20.24 -22.29 -17.62
CA ARG A 354 21.45 -21.95 -18.39
C ARG A 354 22.44 -23.10 -18.58
N VAL A 355 22.14 -24.30 -18.12
CA VAL A 355 23.02 -25.46 -18.30
C VAL A 355 22.77 -26.10 -19.67
N ARG A 356 23.83 -26.19 -20.49
CA ARG A 356 23.78 -26.76 -21.85
C ARG A 356 23.40 -28.24 -21.83
N GLU A 357 22.43 -28.60 -22.66
CA GLU A 357 22.15 -29.99 -23.03
C GLU A 357 23.09 -30.44 -24.16
N LYS A 358 23.59 -31.68 -24.10
CA LYS A 358 24.35 -32.29 -25.19
C LYS A 358 23.38 -32.82 -26.25
N GLU A 359 23.54 -32.39 -27.51
CA GLU A 359 22.69 -32.82 -28.65
C GLU A 359 23.00 -34.25 -29.15
N LYS A 360 24.17 -34.81 -28.81
CA LYS A 360 24.60 -36.17 -29.20
C LYS A 360 25.01 -36.99 -27.99
N ILE A 361 24.82 -38.31 -28.06
CA ILE A 361 25.26 -39.28 -27.05
C ILE A 361 26.78 -39.26 -26.95
N LEU A 362 27.48 -39.37 -28.08
CA LEU A 362 28.93 -39.28 -28.17
C LEU A 362 29.37 -38.01 -28.91
N ASP A 363 30.10 -37.11 -28.24
CA ASP A 363 30.86 -36.03 -28.89
C ASP A 363 32.30 -36.50 -29.18
N GLN A 364 33.03 -35.80 -30.06
CA GLN A 364 34.41 -36.15 -30.43
C GLN A 364 35.36 -36.27 -29.21
N LYS A 365 35.09 -35.50 -28.14
CA LYS A 365 35.84 -35.59 -26.88
C LYS A 365 35.53 -36.86 -26.09
N ASP A 366 34.27 -37.27 -26.10
CA ASP A 366 33.79 -38.46 -25.39
C ASP A 366 34.33 -39.73 -26.08
N ILE A 367 34.31 -39.75 -27.42
CA ILE A 367 34.93 -40.79 -28.25
C ILE A 367 36.43 -40.90 -27.93
N ALA A 368 37.15 -39.77 -27.92
CA ALA A 368 38.57 -39.77 -27.58
C ALA A 368 38.83 -40.32 -26.17
N HIS A 369 38.00 -39.96 -25.20
CA HIS A 369 38.11 -40.45 -23.83
C HIS A 369 37.90 -41.97 -23.72
N ILE A 370 36.87 -42.51 -24.39
CA ILE A 370 36.62 -43.96 -24.40
C ILE A 370 37.79 -44.71 -25.07
N ILE A 371 38.28 -44.19 -26.20
CA ILE A 371 39.45 -44.75 -26.90
C ILE A 371 40.69 -44.73 -26.00
N ASP A 372 40.92 -43.66 -25.23
CA ASP A 372 42.02 -43.56 -24.28
C ASP A 372 41.88 -44.55 -23.11
N MET A 373 40.66 -44.79 -22.62
CA MET A 373 40.41 -45.82 -21.60
C MET A 373 40.71 -47.22 -22.14
N VAL A 374 40.20 -47.55 -23.34
CA VAL A 374 40.51 -48.82 -24.03
C VAL A 374 42.02 -48.96 -24.31
N HIS A 375 42.69 -47.87 -24.68
CA HIS A 375 44.14 -47.87 -24.88
C HIS A 375 44.89 -48.21 -23.59
N ASN A 376 44.53 -47.55 -22.48
CA ASN A 376 45.21 -47.71 -21.21
C ASN A 376 45.06 -49.11 -20.63
N ASP A 377 43.89 -49.72 -20.81
CA ASP A 377 43.57 -51.05 -20.29
C ASP A 377 44.22 -52.17 -21.13
N GLU A 378 44.03 -52.12 -22.45
CA GLU A 378 44.38 -53.25 -23.33
C GLU A 378 45.61 -53.01 -24.22
N CYS A 379 45.84 -51.78 -24.67
CA CYS A 379 46.90 -51.47 -25.64
C CYS A 379 48.23 -51.05 -25.00
N LYS A 380 48.22 -50.48 -23.80
CA LYS A 380 49.39 -49.89 -23.15
C LYS A 380 50.53 -50.90 -22.91
N ASN A 381 50.15 -52.12 -22.54
CA ASN A 381 51.06 -53.24 -22.28
C ASN A 381 51.06 -54.29 -23.42
N CYS A 382 50.54 -53.94 -24.60
CA CYS A 382 50.46 -54.83 -25.76
C CYS A 382 51.78 -54.89 -26.53
N GLY A 383 52.19 -56.09 -26.99
CA GLY A 383 53.42 -56.30 -27.76
C GLY A 383 53.46 -55.54 -29.10
N MET A 384 52.30 -55.17 -29.66
CA MET A 384 52.19 -54.41 -30.92
C MET A 384 51.96 -52.90 -30.72
N ARG A 385 52.06 -52.39 -29.49
CA ARG A 385 51.76 -50.99 -29.16
C ARG A 385 52.50 -49.98 -30.05
N ARG A 386 53.83 -50.12 -30.20
CA ARG A 386 54.64 -49.18 -30.99
C ARG A 386 54.16 -49.09 -32.44
N ARG A 387 53.74 -50.22 -33.01
CA ARG A 387 53.22 -50.26 -34.38
C ARG A 387 51.84 -49.61 -34.47
N CYS A 388 50.92 -49.93 -33.57
CA CYS A 388 49.54 -49.41 -33.62
C CYS A 388 49.44 -47.93 -33.23
N TRP A 389 50.14 -47.51 -32.17
CA TRP A 389 49.97 -46.18 -31.56
C TRP A 389 51.12 -45.20 -31.85
N ASP A 390 52.33 -45.64 -32.19
CA ASP A 390 53.42 -44.71 -32.57
C ASP A 390 53.56 -44.61 -34.11
N SER A 391 53.50 -45.74 -34.83
CA SER A 391 53.69 -45.75 -36.30
C SER A 391 52.39 -45.60 -37.11
N LYS A 392 51.29 -46.20 -36.64
CA LYS A 392 49.98 -46.22 -37.34
C LYS A 392 48.85 -45.57 -36.53
N PHE A 393 49.16 -44.52 -35.77
CA PHE A 393 48.19 -43.86 -34.87
C PHE A 393 46.85 -43.56 -35.54
N ASN A 394 46.86 -42.78 -36.63
CA ASN A 394 45.63 -42.33 -37.32
C ASN A 394 44.78 -43.50 -37.81
N TYR A 395 45.42 -44.57 -38.30
CA TYR A 395 44.73 -45.75 -38.79
C TYR A 395 44.07 -46.51 -37.63
N THR A 396 44.80 -46.77 -36.55
CA THR A 396 44.28 -47.46 -35.36
C THR A 396 43.13 -46.66 -34.72
N TYR A 397 43.29 -45.34 -34.60
CA TYR A 397 42.27 -44.46 -34.05
C TYR A 397 40.99 -44.47 -34.89
N THR A 398 41.11 -44.43 -36.22
CA THR A 398 39.94 -44.51 -37.13
C THR A 398 39.23 -45.85 -37.02
N MET A 399 39.97 -46.95 -36.84
CA MET A 399 39.36 -48.28 -36.66
C MET A 399 38.61 -48.38 -35.33
N LEU A 400 39.19 -47.87 -34.24
CA LEU A 400 38.51 -47.83 -32.93
C LEU A 400 37.30 -46.89 -32.95
N ASN A 401 37.37 -45.76 -33.67
CA ASN A 401 36.23 -44.88 -33.85
C ASN A 401 35.07 -45.60 -34.57
N ARG A 402 35.34 -46.34 -35.65
CA ARG A 402 34.31 -47.15 -36.32
C ARG A 402 33.67 -48.21 -35.42
N ILE A 403 34.47 -48.81 -34.53
CA ILE A 403 33.97 -49.76 -33.53
C ILE A 403 33.03 -49.07 -32.54
N LEU A 404 33.31 -47.82 -32.16
CA LEU A 404 32.43 -47.02 -31.30
C LEU A 404 31.18 -46.51 -32.02
N GLU A 405 31.28 -46.18 -33.31
CA GLU A 405 30.13 -45.82 -34.16
C GLU A 405 29.14 -47.00 -34.27
N GLU A 406 29.64 -48.21 -34.56
CA GLU A 406 28.81 -49.43 -34.55
C GLU A 406 28.19 -49.72 -33.17
N LEU A 407 28.92 -49.41 -32.09
CA LEU A 407 28.42 -49.52 -30.72
C LEU A 407 27.28 -48.54 -30.41
N GLU A 408 27.33 -47.33 -30.96
CA GLU A 408 26.26 -46.34 -30.83
C GLU A 408 24.97 -46.83 -31.48
N ASP A 409 25.08 -47.50 -32.64
CA ASP A 409 23.93 -48.02 -33.39
C ASP A 409 23.39 -49.34 -32.82
N SER A 410 24.26 -50.28 -32.41
CA SER A 410 23.86 -51.63 -31.99
C SER A 410 23.78 -51.84 -30.47
N GLY A 411 24.29 -50.91 -29.66
CA GLY A 411 24.31 -50.95 -28.19
C GLY A 411 25.32 -51.92 -27.57
N GLU A 412 25.55 -53.07 -28.20
CA GLU A 412 26.64 -53.99 -27.89
C GLU A 412 27.22 -54.55 -29.21
N ILE A 413 28.53 -54.81 -29.24
CA ILE A 413 29.19 -55.44 -30.39
C ILE A 413 29.79 -56.80 -30.00
N TYR A 414 29.77 -57.71 -30.98
CA TYR A 414 30.39 -59.04 -30.89
C TYR A 414 31.52 -59.15 -31.92
N LEU A 415 32.38 -60.17 -31.76
CA LEU A 415 33.54 -60.44 -32.63
C LEU A 415 33.21 -60.62 -34.12
N GLU A 416 31.95 -60.86 -34.44
CA GLU A 416 31.43 -61.07 -35.80
C GLU A 416 31.14 -59.74 -36.51
N ASN A 417 30.87 -58.68 -35.75
CA ASN A 417 30.40 -57.37 -36.27
C ASN A 417 31.56 -56.38 -36.51
N ILE A 418 32.80 -56.78 -36.24
CA ILE A 418 33.97 -55.90 -36.32
C ILE A 418 34.59 -55.98 -37.72
N PRO A 419 35.12 -54.86 -38.24
CA PRO A 419 35.84 -54.87 -39.52
C PRO A 419 36.90 -55.97 -39.59
N ILE A 420 36.85 -56.75 -40.67
CA ILE A 420 37.75 -57.89 -40.93
C ILE A 420 39.22 -57.44 -40.89
N ASP A 421 39.50 -56.21 -41.31
CA ASP A 421 40.84 -55.61 -41.28
C ASP A 421 41.36 -55.41 -39.86
N PHE A 422 40.50 -54.98 -38.92
CA PHE A 422 40.87 -54.84 -37.51
C PHE A 422 41.16 -56.20 -36.86
N LYS A 423 40.38 -57.23 -37.22
CA LYS A 423 40.58 -58.60 -36.72
C LYS A 423 41.92 -59.22 -37.18
N LYS A 424 42.41 -58.83 -38.35
CA LYS A 424 43.71 -59.26 -38.89
C LYS A 424 44.88 -58.48 -38.29
N ASP A 425 44.70 -57.19 -38.02
CA ASP A 425 45.75 -56.31 -37.52
C ASP A 425 45.94 -56.39 -35.98
N CYS A 426 44.89 -56.70 -35.22
CA CYS A 426 44.92 -56.78 -33.76
C CYS A 426 45.26 -58.20 -33.27
N ILE A 427 46.22 -58.32 -32.33
CA ILE A 427 46.58 -59.60 -31.70
C ILE A 427 45.64 -60.01 -30.54
N LYS A 428 44.79 -59.09 -30.07
CA LYS A 428 43.83 -59.30 -28.98
C LYS A 428 42.45 -58.67 -29.31
N PRO A 429 41.80 -59.06 -30.41
CA PRO A 429 40.53 -58.44 -30.80
C PRO A 429 39.43 -58.68 -29.76
N GLU A 430 39.38 -59.87 -29.15
CA GLU A 430 38.34 -60.22 -28.15
C GLU A 430 38.40 -59.33 -26.90
N SER A 431 39.60 -59.02 -26.41
CA SER A 431 39.79 -58.16 -25.24
C SER A 431 39.39 -56.72 -25.53
N ILE A 432 39.74 -56.20 -26.71
CA ILE A 432 39.34 -54.84 -27.13
C ILE A 432 37.82 -54.71 -27.21
N VAL A 433 37.13 -55.73 -27.71
CA VAL A 433 35.65 -55.73 -27.78
C VAL A 433 35.02 -55.70 -26.40
N LYS A 434 35.51 -56.55 -25.49
CA LYS A 434 35.03 -56.59 -24.10
C LYS A 434 35.27 -55.26 -23.40
N ALA A 435 36.47 -54.68 -23.55
CA ALA A 435 36.80 -53.38 -22.99
C ALA A 435 35.93 -52.26 -23.60
N SER A 436 35.74 -52.26 -24.92
CA SER A 436 34.92 -51.26 -25.61
C SER A 436 33.46 -51.33 -25.17
N ASN A 437 32.86 -52.53 -25.10
CA ASN A 437 31.52 -52.75 -24.57
C ASN A 437 31.40 -52.26 -23.12
N TYR A 438 32.39 -52.56 -22.27
CA TYR A 438 32.39 -52.16 -20.86
C TYR A 438 32.45 -50.63 -20.70
N TYR A 439 33.40 -49.96 -21.34
CA TYR A 439 33.57 -48.51 -21.22
C TYR A 439 32.44 -47.74 -21.91
N TYR A 440 31.93 -48.23 -23.05
CA TYR A 440 30.73 -47.66 -23.68
C TYR A 440 29.50 -47.78 -22.77
N LYS A 441 29.26 -48.95 -22.17
CA LYS A 441 28.14 -49.15 -21.25
C LYS A 441 28.22 -48.27 -20.01
N MET A 442 29.42 -48.09 -19.44
CA MET A 442 29.64 -47.17 -18.33
C MET A 442 29.34 -45.72 -18.75
N PHE A 443 29.85 -45.30 -19.91
CA PHE A 443 29.59 -43.98 -20.47
C PHE A 443 28.10 -43.75 -20.75
N ALA A 444 27.40 -44.72 -21.34
CA ALA A 444 25.97 -44.64 -21.63
C ALA A 444 25.14 -44.52 -20.35
N LEU A 445 25.52 -45.23 -19.27
CA LEU A 445 24.90 -45.07 -17.96
C LEU A 445 25.12 -43.66 -17.39
N ASP A 446 26.36 -43.15 -17.41
CA ASP A 446 26.67 -41.79 -16.94
C ASP A 446 25.91 -40.72 -17.74
N TYR A 447 25.87 -40.86 -19.08
CA TYR A 447 25.10 -39.99 -19.97
C TYR A 447 23.60 -40.01 -19.62
N SER A 448 23.02 -41.19 -19.39
CA SER A 448 21.61 -41.31 -19.00
C SER A 448 21.31 -40.62 -17.66
N TRP A 449 22.26 -40.65 -16.71
CA TRP A 449 22.14 -39.92 -15.45
C TRP A 449 22.26 -38.41 -15.66
N GLU A 450 23.22 -37.94 -16.47
CA GLU A 450 23.34 -36.53 -16.81
C GLU A 450 22.06 -35.97 -17.47
N GLN A 451 21.43 -36.76 -18.36
CA GLN A 451 20.17 -36.42 -18.99
C GLN A 451 19.04 -36.29 -17.95
N LYS A 452 18.86 -37.30 -17.07
CA LYS A 452 17.88 -37.24 -15.98
C LYS A 452 18.11 -36.05 -15.03
N PHE A 453 19.37 -35.70 -14.75
CA PHE A 453 19.68 -34.51 -13.95
C PHE A 453 19.38 -33.21 -14.71
N SER A 454 19.51 -33.18 -16.04
CA SER A 454 19.10 -32.04 -16.87
C SER A 454 17.58 -31.85 -16.85
N GLU A 455 16.84 -32.93 -17.08
CA GLU A 455 15.37 -32.94 -17.05
C GLU A 455 14.82 -32.49 -15.68
N ASN A 456 15.35 -33.05 -14.58
CA ASN A 456 14.98 -32.61 -13.23
C ASN A 456 15.31 -31.14 -12.96
N ARG A 457 16.42 -30.62 -13.49
CA ARG A 457 16.77 -29.20 -13.33
C ARG A 457 15.80 -28.29 -14.07
N LYS A 458 15.39 -28.65 -15.29
CA LYS A 458 14.34 -27.92 -16.03
C LYS A 458 13.01 -27.91 -15.27
N LEU A 459 12.62 -29.04 -14.68
CA LEU A 459 11.41 -29.12 -13.85
C LEU A 459 11.49 -28.16 -12.65
N VAL A 460 12.62 -28.16 -11.92
CA VAL A 460 12.84 -27.23 -10.79
C VAL A 460 12.84 -25.77 -11.25
N ALA A 461 13.46 -25.47 -12.39
CA ALA A 461 13.47 -24.11 -12.95
C ALA A 461 12.05 -23.61 -13.24
N ASN A 462 11.22 -24.47 -13.86
CA ASN A 462 9.81 -24.16 -14.14
C ASN A 462 9.02 -23.94 -12.84
N GLN A 463 9.22 -24.74 -11.79
CA GLN A 463 8.55 -24.51 -10.50
C GLN A 463 8.89 -23.15 -9.88
N ILE A 464 10.18 -22.80 -9.84
CA ILE A 464 10.63 -21.50 -9.33
C ILE A 464 10.03 -20.37 -10.16
N ARG A 465 9.91 -20.56 -11.48
CA ARG A 465 9.25 -19.62 -12.39
C ARG A 465 7.77 -19.45 -12.07
N TYR A 466 7.01 -20.52 -11.88
CA TYR A 466 5.60 -20.44 -11.49
C TYR A 466 5.40 -19.79 -10.11
N MET A 467 6.25 -20.10 -9.13
CA MET A 467 6.25 -19.40 -7.84
C MET A 467 6.51 -17.90 -8.02
N SER A 468 7.49 -17.54 -8.86
CA SER A 468 7.78 -16.13 -9.16
C SER A 468 6.58 -15.43 -9.81
N LYS A 469 5.83 -16.14 -10.66
CA LYS A 469 4.63 -15.64 -11.32
C LYS A 469 3.49 -15.40 -10.34
N SER A 470 3.28 -16.33 -9.39
CA SER A 470 2.30 -16.16 -8.31
C SER A 470 2.63 -14.93 -7.44
N ILE A 471 3.90 -14.74 -7.07
CA ILE A 471 4.36 -13.54 -6.33
C ILE A 471 4.15 -12.27 -7.16
N GLU A 472 4.40 -12.31 -8.48
CA GLU A 472 4.12 -11.19 -9.39
C GLU A 472 2.64 -10.83 -9.41
N CYS A 473 1.74 -11.82 -9.45
CA CYS A 473 0.30 -11.60 -9.40
C CYS A 473 -0.15 -10.97 -8.08
N MET A 474 0.34 -11.46 -6.93
CA MET A 474 0.07 -10.85 -5.62
C MET A 474 0.58 -9.41 -5.54
N ALA A 475 1.77 -9.14 -6.09
CA ALA A 475 2.33 -7.79 -6.15
C ALA A 475 1.46 -6.85 -7.01
N LYS A 476 0.98 -7.32 -8.16
CA LYS A 476 0.04 -6.58 -9.04
C LYS A 476 -1.31 -6.36 -8.38
N GLU A 477 -1.78 -7.30 -7.58
CA GLU A 477 -3.05 -7.17 -6.87
C GLU A 477 -2.97 -6.14 -5.73
N LEU A 478 -1.85 -6.10 -5.01
CA LEU A 478 -1.55 -5.04 -4.03
C LEU A 478 -1.39 -3.66 -4.67
N ASP A 479 -1.04 -3.60 -5.95
CA ASP A 479 -1.02 -2.38 -6.76
C ASP A 479 -2.40 -1.92 -7.24
N LYS A 480 -3.45 -2.75 -7.16
CA LYS A 480 -4.81 -2.27 -7.46
C LYS A 480 -5.15 -1.17 -6.47
N ASP A 481 -5.69 -0.05 -6.97
CA ASP A 481 -5.99 1.11 -6.14
C ASP A 481 -7.20 0.82 -5.24
N ILE A 482 -6.93 0.19 -4.10
CA ILE A 482 -7.92 0.09 -3.02
C ILE A 482 -8.07 1.49 -2.43
N THR A 483 -9.13 2.15 -2.82
CA THR A 483 -9.49 3.48 -2.35
C THR A 483 -10.35 3.33 -1.09
N PHE A 484 -9.88 3.93 0.01
CA PHE A 484 -10.68 4.08 1.21
C PHE A 484 -11.46 5.39 1.10
N ASP A 485 -12.71 5.32 0.69
CA ASP A 485 -13.56 6.50 0.61
C ASP A 485 -14.10 6.87 2.00
N MET A 486 -13.31 7.64 2.75
CA MET A 486 -13.69 8.15 4.07
C MET A 486 -14.91 9.09 4.04
N GLU A 487 -15.23 9.72 2.90
CA GLU A 487 -16.44 10.53 2.79
C GLU A 487 -17.67 9.64 2.73
N MET A 488 -17.60 8.57 1.94
CA MET A 488 -18.66 7.58 1.83
C MET A 488 -18.87 6.82 3.15
N GLU A 489 -17.78 6.41 3.83
CA GLU A 489 -17.87 5.81 5.16
C GLU A 489 -18.61 6.71 6.16
N LYS A 490 -18.29 8.01 6.16
CA LYS A 490 -18.94 8.98 7.04
C LYS A 490 -20.42 9.15 6.68
N ASN A 491 -20.76 9.18 5.40
CA ASN A 491 -22.14 9.27 4.94
C ASN A 491 -22.95 8.05 5.41
N LEU A 492 -22.41 6.85 5.22
CA LEU A 492 -23.02 5.59 5.68
C LEU A 492 -23.22 5.59 7.20
N LEU A 493 -22.22 6.03 7.98
CA LEU A 493 -22.34 6.13 9.44
C LEU A 493 -23.45 7.10 9.87
N VAL A 494 -23.53 8.29 9.25
CA VAL A 494 -24.57 9.29 9.56
C VAL A 494 -25.97 8.74 9.29
N GLU A 495 -26.16 8.03 8.19
CA GLU A 495 -27.46 7.44 7.85
C GLU A 495 -27.84 6.25 8.75
N LEU A 496 -26.87 5.45 9.18
CA LEU A 496 -27.10 4.40 10.18
C LEU A 496 -27.48 4.98 11.54
N ASP A 497 -26.80 6.05 11.97
CA ASP A 497 -27.12 6.76 13.21
C ASP A 497 -28.53 7.40 13.17
N ARG A 498 -28.92 8.01 12.05
CA ARG A 498 -30.29 8.55 11.84
C ARG A 498 -31.38 7.49 12.01
N ASN A 499 -31.07 6.24 11.68
CA ASN A 499 -31.96 5.10 11.83
C ASN A 499 -31.79 4.36 13.17
N ASN A 500 -31.10 4.96 14.16
CA ASN A 500 -30.82 4.42 15.48
C ASN A 500 -30.03 3.10 15.47
N ILE A 501 -29.12 2.91 14.51
CA ILE A 501 -28.27 1.72 14.42
C ILE A 501 -26.86 2.07 14.86
N SER A 502 -26.50 1.68 16.09
CA SER A 502 -25.13 1.88 16.58
C SER A 502 -24.16 0.86 15.96
N VAL A 503 -23.11 1.38 15.34
CA VAL A 503 -22.02 0.63 14.73
C VAL A 503 -20.70 1.01 15.41
N LYS A 504 -19.88 0.02 15.78
CA LYS A 504 -18.55 0.29 16.38
C LYS A 504 -17.53 0.68 15.32
N LYS A 505 -17.58 0.01 14.17
CA LYS A 505 -16.69 0.25 13.05
C LYS A 505 -17.39 -0.04 11.72
N LEU A 506 -17.20 0.83 10.75
CA LEU A 506 -17.66 0.65 9.37
C LEU A 506 -16.47 0.93 8.46
N ASN A 507 -16.19 0.00 7.57
CA ASN A 507 -15.21 0.19 6.50
C ASN A 507 -15.92 0.07 5.15
N TYR A 508 -15.68 1.03 4.27
CA TYR A 508 -16.09 0.98 2.87
C TYR A 508 -14.84 0.85 2.01
N ILE A 509 -14.75 -0.25 1.26
CA ILE A 509 -13.61 -0.57 0.43
C ILE A 509 -14.11 -0.61 -1.01
N SER A 510 -13.63 0.31 -1.86
CA SER A 510 -13.88 0.29 -3.30
C SER A 510 -12.63 -0.10 -4.06
N THR A 511 -12.81 -0.92 -5.09
CA THR A 511 -11.79 -1.27 -6.09
C THR A 511 -12.09 -0.61 -7.43
N ASP A 512 -11.07 -0.44 -8.27
CA ASP A 512 -11.20 0.19 -9.60
C ASP A 512 -12.21 -0.50 -10.53
N SER A 513 -12.58 -1.76 -10.25
CA SER A 513 -13.49 -2.59 -11.06
C SER A 513 -14.98 -2.33 -10.81
N ASN A 514 -15.34 -1.19 -10.20
CA ASN A 514 -16.71 -0.86 -9.76
C ASN A 514 -17.26 -1.83 -8.70
N ASP A 515 -16.41 -2.67 -8.10
CA ASP A 515 -16.77 -3.52 -6.97
C ASP A 515 -16.44 -2.85 -5.66
N PHE A 516 -17.25 -3.17 -4.66
CA PHE A 516 -17.09 -2.63 -3.33
C PHE A 516 -17.53 -3.64 -2.29
N GLU A 517 -16.94 -3.51 -1.11
CA GLU A 517 -17.29 -4.28 0.07
C GLU A 517 -17.52 -3.34 1.24
N VAL A 518 -18.61 -3.57 1.98
CA VAL A 518 -18.88 -2.84 3.22
C VAL A 518 -18.75 -3.79 4.40
N LEU A 519 -17.80 -3.53 5.29
CA LEU A 519 -17.58 -4.30 6.50
C LEU A 519 -18.09 -3.53 7.71
N ILE A 520 -19.01 -4.14 8.45
CA ILE A 520 -19.65 -3.52 9.62
C ILE A 520 -19.35 -4.38 10.84
N GLU A 521 -18.75 -3.77 11.86
CA GLU A 521 -18.56 -4.39 13.18
C GLU A 521 -19.52 -3.74 14.17
N LYS A 522 -20.42 -4.55 14.73
CA LYS A 522 -21.40 -4.10 15.73
C LYS A 522 -21.64 -5.17 16.80
N GLU A 523 -22.37 -4.82 17.85
CA GLU A 523 -22.83 -5.82 18.80
C GLU A 523 -23.92 -6.70 18.17
N THR A 524 -23.99 -7.96 18.59
CA THR A 524 -25.00 -8.91 18.12
C THR A 524 -26.42 -8.32 18.22
N CYS A 525 -27.16 -8.35 17.10
CA CYS A 525 -28.55 -7.90 17.12
C CYS A 525 -29.39 -8.95 17.87
N SER A 526 -30.16 -8.51 18.87
CA SER A 526 -31.07 -9.37 19.65
C SER A 526 -32.30 -9.83 18.85
N ASP A 527 -32.62 -9.13 17.76
CA ASP A 527 -33.82 -9.38 16.95
C ASP A 527 -33.54 -10.32 15.76
N ASN A 528 -34.34 -11.39 15.64
CA ASN A 528 -34.38 -12.39 14.55
C ASN A 528 -34.23 -11.80 13.12
N LYS A 529 -33.00 -11.46 12.70
CA LYS A 529 -32.63 -10.91 11.37
C LYS A 529 -33.25 -9.55 10.97
N LEU A 530 -34.09 -8.93 11.79
CA LEU A 530 -34.72 -7.63 11.48
C LEU A 530 -33.71 -6.48 11.39
N CYS A 531 -32.76 -6.46 12.31
CA CYS A 531 -31.67 -5.50 12.37
C CYS A 531 -30.79 -5.55 11.09
N GLU A 532 -30.49 -6.75 10.62
CA GLU A 532 -29.70 -7.00 9.41
C GLU A 532 -30.42 -6.49 8.16
N ARG A 533 -31.70 -6.84 7.97
CA ARG A 533 -32.50 -6.35 6.84
C ARG A 533 -32.57 -4.83 6.80
N LYS A 534 -32.71 -4.18 7.96
CA LYS A 534 -32.67 -2.70 8.05
C LYS A 534 -31.33 -2.15 7.59
N ILE A 535 -30.21 -2.70 8.07
CA ILE A 535 -28.86 -2.28 7.67
C ILE A 535 -28.67 -2.44 6.17
N THR A 536 -28.99 -3.62 5.63
CA THR A 536 -28.85 -3.91 4.19
C THR A 536 -29.69 -2.95 3.35
N ASN A 537 -30.95 -2.68 3.72
CA ASN A 537 -31.82 -1.77 2.98
C ASN A 537 -31.32 -0.32 2.99
N ILE A 538 -30.87 0.19 4.15
CA ILE A 538 -30.35 1.55 4.28
C ILE A 538 -29.12 1.73 3.37
N ILE A 539 -28.19 0.79 3.44
CA ILE A 539 -26.93 0.88 2.69
C ILE A 539 -27.17 0.66 1.20
N SER A 540 -28.08 -0.24 0.82
CA SER A 540 -28.50 -0.45 -0.58
C SER A 540 -29.09 0.82 -1.19
N ASN A 541 -29.93 1.56 -0.46
CA ASN A 541 -30.52 2.81 -0.93
C ASN A 541 -29.47 3.92 -1.19
N ILE A 542 -28.39 3.94 -0.41
CA ILE A 542 -27.34 4.95 -0.53
C ILE A 542 -26.41 4.61 -1.71
N LEU A 543 -26.06 3.33 -1.86
CA LEU A 543 -25.16 2.86 -2.91
C LEU A 543 -25.86 2.65 -4.26
N GLY A 544 -27.20 2.59 -4.28
CA GLY A 544 -27.98 2.39 -5.50
C GLY A 544 -27.95 0.96 -6.03
N GLU A 545 -27.46 0.01 -5.23
CA GLU A 545 -27.24 -1.40 -5.60
C GLU A 545 -27.94 -2.31 -4.59
N GLU A 546 -28.47 -3.45 -5.05
CA GLU A 546 -29.02 -4.46 -4.14
C GLU A 546 -27.89 -5.23 -3.44
N LEU A 547 -27.90 -5.25 -2.11
CA LEU A 547 -26.84 -5.87 -1.30
C LEU A 547 -27.33 -7.12 -0.56
N VAL A 548 -26.40 -8.02 -0.27
CA VAL A 548 -26.61 -9.20 0.58
C VAL A 548 -25.67 -9.16 1.77
N ALA A 549 -26.20 -9.48 2.95
CA ALA A 549 -25.42 -9.57 4.19
C ALA A 549 -24.91 -10.99 4.44
N ARG A 550 -23.60 -11.12 4.69
CA ARG A 550 -22.94 -12.34 5.20
C ARG A 550 -22.43 -12.08 6.62
N LYS A 551 -22.79 -12.97 7.55
CA LYS A 551 -22.32 -12.91 8.94
C LYS A 551 -21.04 -13.68 9.10
N VAL A 552 -20.06 -13.07 9.76
CA VAL A 552 -18.81 -13.72 10.14
C VAL A 552 -18.66 -13.62 11.66
N GLY A 553 -18.62 -14.76 12.34
CA GLY A 553 -18.36 -14.84 13.78
C GLY A 553 -19.49 -14.35 14.71
N CYS A 554 -20.73 -14.25 14.23
CA CYS A 554 -21.86 -13.79 15.05
C CYS A 554 -22.44 -14.95 15.89
N THR A 555 -22.19 -14.96 17.20
CA THR A 555 -22.74 -15.95 18.14
C THR A 555 -23.97 -15.41 18.88
N CYS A 556 -24.87 -16.30 19.30
CA CYS A 556 -26.08 -15.90 20.06
C CYS A 556 -25.76 -15.42 21.48
N THR A 557 -24.61 -15.82 22.02
CA THR A 557 -24.13 -15.47 23.35
C THR A 557 -23.26 -14.21 23.26
N GLY A 558 -23.91 -13.05 23.19
CA GLY A 558 -23.33 -11.71 23.42
C GLY A 558 -21.88 -11.51 22.98
N GLY A 559 -21.67 -11.22 21.70
CA GLY A 559 -20.36 -10.89 21.14
C GLY A 559 -20.39 -9.76 20.11
N GLN A 560 -19.20 -9.38 19.64
CA GLN A 560 -19.03 -8.57 18.43
C GLN A 560 -19.42 -9.41 17.21
N CYS A 561 -20.27 -8.87 16.35
CA CYS A 561 -20.72 -9.48 15.11
C CYS A 561 -20.15 -8.66 13.94
N LYS A 562 -19.54 -9.36 12.98
CA LYS A 562 -19.09 -8.76 11.72
C LYS A 562 -20.09 -9.10 10.63
N ILE A 563 -20.56 -8.07 9.94
CA ILE A 563 -21.48 -8.17 8.80
C ILE A 563 -20.72 -7.66 7.59
N LYS A 564 -20.52 -8.54 6.60
CA LYS A 564 -19.96 -8.20 5.29
C LYS A 564 -21.12 -8.02 4.32
N LEU A 565 -21.23 -6.84 3.71
CA LEU A 565 -22.19 -6.55 2.63
C LEU A 565 -21.46 -6.55 1.30
N THR A 566 -21.99 -7.32 0.37
CA THR A 566 -21.53 -7.40 -1.03
C THR A 566 -22.73 -7.24 -1.94
N LYS A 567 -22.48 -6.98 -3.23
CA LYS A 567 -23.54 -6.98 -4.25
C LYS A 567 -24.30 -8.30 -4.24
N ARG A 568 -25.60 -8.21 -4.50
CA ARG A 568 -26.47 -9.38 -4.65
C ARG A 568 -26.09 -10.12 -5.93
N GLN A 569 -25.83 -11.41 -5.79
CA GLN A 569 -25.66 -12.30 -6.93
C GLN A 569 -27.00 -12.46 -7.66
N GLU A 570 -26.99 -12.23 -8.98
CA GLU A 570 -28.16 -12.33 -9.84
C GLU A 570 -28.60 -13.79 -10.03
N PHE A 571 -27.65 -14.72 -9.94
CA PHE A 571 -27.87 -16.16 -10.12
C PHE A 571 -27.55 -16.96 -8.85
N LYS A 572 -28.23 -18.09 -8.71
CA LYS A 572 -27.98 -19.14 -7.72
C LYS A 572 -27.87 -20.48 -8.41
N ILE A 573 -27.09 -21.38 -7.83
CA ILE A 573 -26.89 -22.73 -8.37
C ILE A 573 -27.26 -23.75 -7.31
N ALA A 574 -28.04 -24.75 -7.69
CA ALA A 574 -28.21 -25.98 -6.90
C ALA A 574 -27.58 -27.14 -7.66
N THR A 575 -26.64 -27.81 -7.02
CA THR A 575 -25.87 -28.91 -7.60
C THR A 575 -26.20 -30.20 -6.88
N GLU A 576 -26.44 -31.25 -7.66
CA GLU A 576 -26.69 -32.60 -7.18
C GLU A 576 -25.75 -33.57 -7.86
N VAL A 577 -25.30 -34.57 -7.10
CA VAL A 577 -24.31 -35.54 -7.58
C VAL A 577 -24.82 -36.96 -7.41
N SER A 578 -24.55 -37.80 -8.39
CA SER A 578 -24.72 -39.25 -8.32
C SER A 578 -23.41 -39.89 -8.75
N ASN A 579 -22.85 -40.76 -7.91
CA ASN A 579 -21.61 -41.47 -8.17
C ASN A 579 -21.81 -42.97 -7.88
N MET A 580 -21.16 -43.83 -8.65
CA MET A 580 -21.00 -45.23 -8.31
C MET A 580 -19.65 -45.78 -8.75
N SER A 581 -19.03 -46.58 -7.87
CA SER A 581 -17.73 -47.19 -8.10
C SER A 581 -17.81 -48.50 -8.88
N LYS A 582 -16.78 -48.76 -9.67
CA LYS A 582 -16.51 -50.01 -10.38
C LYS A 582 -16.50 -51.20 -9.43
N ASP A 583 -17.10 -52.32 -9.85
CA ASP A 583 -17.13 -53.60 -9.13
C ASP A 583 -17.61 -53.53 -7.66
N GLY A 584 -18.27 -52.43 -7.23
CA GLY A 584 -18.67 -52.21 -5.85
C GLY A 584 -17.50 -52.00 -4.87
N TYR A 585 -16.34 -51.56 -5.37
CA TYR A 585 -15.24 -51.13 -4.50
C TYR A 585 -15.71 -50.03 -3.53
N ILE A 586 -15.16 -50.01 -2.31
CA ILE A 586 -15.51 -48.99 -1.30
C ILE A 586 -15.15 -47.58 -1.77
N ILE A 587 -14.21 -47.46 -2.73
CA ILE A 587 -13.61 -46.19 -3.17
C ILE A 587 -13.66 -46.13 -4.70
N SER A 588 -14.20 -45.01 -5.21
CA SER A 588 -14.23 -44.63 -6.63
C SER A 588 -12.91 -43.97 -7.03
N GLY A 589 -12.41 -44.23 -8.24
CA GLY A 589 -11.29 -43.50 -8.86
C GLY A 589 -11.68 -42.08 -9.27
N ASP A 590 -12.95 -41.85 -9.65
CA ASP A 590 -13.50 -40.51 -9.84
C ASP A 590 -13.61 -39.75 -8.51
N ASN A 591 -13.18 -38.49 -8.51
CA ASN A 591 -13.46 -37.53 -7.45
C ASN A 591 -14.09 -36.26 -8.02
N TYR A 592 -14.84 -35.53 -7.21
CA TYR A 592 -15.55 -34.33 -7.65
C TYR A 592 -15.64 -33.29 -6.55
N THR A 593 -15.87 -32.04 -6.94
CA THR A 593 -16.21 -30.98 -6.01
C THR A 593 -17.20 -29.99 -6.62
N TYR A 594 -17.95 -29.33 -5.76
CA TYR A 594 -18.73 -28.15 -6.10
C TYR A 594 -18.76 -27.21 -4.90
N MET A 595 -18.46 -25.93 -5.13
CA MET A 595 -18.42 -24.95 -4.05
C MET A 595 -18.56 -23.53 -4.58
N GLU A 596 -19.07 -22.65 -3.72
CA GLU A 596 -18.98 -21.22 -3.99
C GLU A 596 -17.56 -20.76 -3.62
N VAL A 597 -16.85 -20.16 -4.59
CA VAL A 597 -15.50 -19.63 -4.39
C VAL A 597 -15.57 -18.11 -4.25
N SER A 598 -14.42 -17.46 -4.03
CA SER A 598 -14.34 -16.00 -3.87
C SER A 598 -14.90 -15.22 -5.08
N ASP A 599 -15.22 -13.94 -4.86
CA ASP A 599 -15.72 -13.00 -5.88
C ASP A 599 -17.06 -13.38 -6.56
N GLY A 600 -17.89 -14.17 -5.86
CA GLY A 600 -19.22 -14.54 -6.35
C GLY A 600 -19.19 -15.49 -7.55
N LYS A 601 -18.16 -16.34 -7.60
CA LYS A 601 -18.08 -17.43 -8.55
C LYS A 601 -18.50 -18.75 -7.89
N TYR A 602 -18.92 -19.70 -8.70
CA TYR A 602 -19.28 -21.05 -8.27
C TYR A 602 -18.52 -22.06 -9.11
N MET A 603 -17.76 -22.92 -8.45
CA MET A 603 -16.90 -23.92 -9.07
C MET A 603 -17.60 -25.28 -9.08
N LEU A 604 -17.41 -26.01 -10.18
CA LEU A 604 -17.77 -27.40 -10.40
C LEU A 604 -16.53 -28.11 -10.94
N ALA A 605 -16.17 -29.28 -10.41
CA ALA A 605 -15.11 -30.07 -11.00
C ALA A 605 -15.32 -31.57 -10.89
N ILE A 606 -14.86 -32.30 -11.90
CA ILE A 606 -14.69 -33.77 -11.91
C ILE A 606 -13.24 -34.06 -12.27
N SER A 607 -12.63 -34.98 -11.55
CA SER A 607 -11.33 -35.53 -11.88
C SER A 607 -11.38 -37.05 -11.81
N ASP A 608 -10.96 -37.72 -12.88
CA ASP A 608 -10.79 -39.17 -12.92
C ASP A 608 -9.30 -39.51 -12.90
N GLY A 609 -8.89 -40.35 -11.95
CA GLY A 609 -7.51 -40.79 -11.78
C GLY A 609 -7.25 -42.09 -12.54
N MET A 610 -6.07 -42.22 -13.16
CA MET A 610 -5.82 -43.39 -13.98
C MET A 610 -5.69 -44.67 -13.12
N GLY A 611 -6.34 -45.74 -13.58
CA GLY A 611 -6.21 -47.08 -12.98
C GLY A 611 -7.48 -47.52 -12.26
N LYS A 612 -7.34 -48.18 -11.11
CA LYS A 612 -8.50 -48.69 -10.34
C LYS A 612 -8.25 -48.59 -8.84
N GLY A 613 -9.32 -48.30 -8.10
CA GLY A 613 -9.34 -48.34 -6.64
C GLY A 613 -8.48 -47.22 -6.02
N ARG A 614 -7.72 -47.56 -4.97
CA ARG A 614 -7.08 -46.56 -4.10
C ARG A 614 -6.05 -45.66 -4.80
N LYS A 615 -5.31 -46.16 -5.78
CA LYS A 615 -4.30 -45.36 -6.50
C LYS A 615 -4.97 -44.24 -7.31
N ALA A 616 -5.94 -44.59 -8.15
CA ALA A 616 -6.75 -43.65 -8.92
C ALA A 616 -7.42 -42.60 -8.01
N TYR A 617 -7.99 -43.04 -6.89
CA TYR A 617 -8.56 -42.13 -5.90
C TYR A 617 -7.54 -41.15 -5.30
N GLU A 618 -6.33 -41.59 -4.97
CA GLU A 618 -5.29 -40.71 -4.43
C GLU A 618 -4.85 -39.65 -5.45
N GLU A 619 -4.87 -39.96 -6.75
CA GLU A 619 -4.55 -39.04 -7.85
C GLU A 619 -5.64 -37.98 -8.06
N SER A 620 -6.90 -38.42 -8.18
CA SER A 620 -8.05 -37.52 -8.34
C SER A 620 -8.31 -36.69 -7.08
N SER A 621 -8.14 -37.27 -5.88
CA SER A 621 -8.26 -36.54 -4.61
C SER A 621 -7.23 -35.43 -4.49
N VAL A 622 -5.95 -35.69 -4.79
CA VAL A 622 -4.92 -34.64 -4.75
C VAL A 622 -5.21 -33.52 -5.74
N THR A 623 -5.71 -33.86 -6.93
CA THR A 623 -6.09 -32.89 -7.96
C THR A 623 -7.18 -31.95 -7.45
N ILE A 624 -8.25 -32.51 -6.89
CA ILE A 624 -9.38 -31.75 -6.33
C ILE A 624 -8.94 -30.93 -5.10
N ASP A 625 -8.15 -31.51 -4.18
CA ASP A 625 -7.69 -30.81 -2.98
C ASP A 625 -6.85 -29.56 -3.33
N ILE A 626 -5.97 -29.64 -4.32
CA ILE A 626 -5.18 -28.48 -4.77
C ILE A 626 -6.09 -27.43 -5.41
N LEU A 627 -7.00 -27.88 -6.26
CA LEU A 627 -7.96 -27.01 -6.95
C LEU A 627 -8.81 -26.23 -5.95
N GLU A 628 -9.42 -26.89 -4.96
CA GLU A 628 -10.22 -26.25 -3.91
C GLU A 628 -9.43 -25.18 -3.16
N ASN A 629 -8.25 -25.53 -2.63
CA ASN A 629 -7.46 -24.63 -1.80
C ASN A 629 -6.95 -23.39 -2.57
N MET A 630 -6.54 -23.57 -3.82
CA MET A 630 -6.01 -22.46 -4.62
C MET A 630 -7.12 -21.57 -5.21
N MET A 631 -8.26 -22.15 -5.58
CA MET A 631 -9.43 -21.39 -6.04
C MET A 631 -10.03 -20.56 -4.91
N ASP A 632 -10.13 -21.11 -3.69
CA ASP A 632 -10.55 -20.35 -2.51
C ASP A 632 -9.61 -19.18 -2.18
N SER A 633 -8.32 -19.33 -2.51
CA SER A 633 -7.29 -18.31 -2.35
C SER A 633 -7.27 -17.27 -3.49
N ASN A 634 -8.24 -17.32 -4.42
CA ASN A 634 -8.34 -16.44 -5.59
C ASN A 634 -7.08 -16.43 -6.49
N ILE A 635 -6.41 -17.57 -6.60
CA ILE A 635 -5.25 -17.73 -7.49
C ILE A 635 -5.76 -17.92 -8.93
N ASP A 636 -4.99 -17.43 -9.91
CA ASP A 636 -5.34 -17.56 -11.34
C ASP A 636 -5.41 -19.04 -11.76
N GLU A 637 -6.49 -19.39 -12.46
CA GLU A 637 -6.80 -20.74 -12.94
C GLU A 637 -5.65 -21.38 -13.74
N GLU A 638 -4.92 -20.61 -14.56
CA GLU A 638 -3.76 -21.11 -15.31
C GLU A 638 -2.66 -21.60 -14.37
N ILE A 639 -2.37 -20.81 -13.33
CA ILE A 639 -1.33 -21.15 -12.33
C ILE A 639 -1.74 -22.40 -11.56
N ILE A 640 -3.02 -22.55 -11.23
CA ILE A 640 -3.55 -23.70 -10.49
C ILE A 640 -3.35 -24.97 -11.32
N ILE A 641 -3.77 -24.94 -12.57
CA ILE A 641 -3.69 -26.08 -13.49
C ILE A 641 -2.23 -26.48 -13.73
N ASP A 642 -1.35 -25.51 -14.00
CA ASP A 642 0.08 -25.78 -14.15
C ASP A 642 0.67 -26.40 -12.87
N THR A 643 0.24 -25.93 -11.70
CA THR A 643 0.68 -26.48 -10.41
C THR A 643 0.25 -27.94 -10.24
N ILE A 644 -1.01 -28.25 -10.56
CA ILE A 644 -1.53 -29.63 -10.53
C ILE A 644 -0.72 -30.51 -11.49
N ASN A 645 -0.53 -30.08 -12.73
CA ASN A 645 0.26 -30.80 -13.74
C ASN A 645 1.66 -31.15 -13.25
N ASN A 646 2.37 -30.15 -12.72
CA ASN A 646 3.72 -30.35 -12.22
C ASN A 646 3.77 -31.30 -11.02
N ILE A 647 2.79 -31.23 -10.11
CA ILE A 647 2.74 -32.11 -8.93
C ILE A 647 2.51 -33.57 -9.34
N LEU A 648 1.59 -33.81 -10.29
CA LEU A 648 1.34 -35.16 -10.80
C LEU A 648 2.57 -35.72 -11.53
N MET A 649 3.26 -34.90 -12.32
CA MET A 649 4.52 -35.27 -12.99
C MET A 649 5.66 -35.62 -12.02
N LEU A 650 5.77 -34.99 -10.85
CA LEU A 650 6.87 -35.25 -9.89
C LEU A 650 6.74 -36.57 -9.15
N LYS A 651 5.50 -37.02 -8.98
CA LYS A 651 5.16 -38.17 -8.15
C LYS A 651 5.38 -39.48 -8.94
N SER A 652 5.74 -39.39 -10.23
CA SER A 652 5.85 -40.50 -11.18
C SER A 652 7.09 -41.38 -10.96
N SER A 653 6.94 -42.45 -10.18
CA SER A 653 7.65 -43.70 -10.50
C SER A 653 6.86 -44.59 -11.47
N ASP A 654 5.54 -44.35 -11.65
CA ASP A 654 4.59 -45.19 -12.39
C ASP A 654 3.62 -44.39 -13.32
N GLU A 655 4.03 -43.25 -13.92
CA GLU A 655 3.17 -42.45 -14.85
C GLU A 655 1.77 -42.07 -14.28
N MET A 656 1.71 -41.18 -13.28
CA MET A 656 0.43 -40.70 -12.71
C MET A 656 -0.12 -39.51 -13.49
N PHE A 657 -1.35 -39.63 -14.00
CA PHE A 657 -2.09 -38.53 -14.62
C PHE A 657 -3.59 -38.65 -14.36
N SER A 658 -4.27 -37.51 -14.25
CA SER A 658 -5.71 -37.43 -14.02
C SER A 658 -6.37 -36.55 -15.07
N THR A 659 -7.64 -36.86 -15.37
CA THR A 659 -8.48 -35.95 -16.15
C THR A 659 -8.97 -34.82 -15.25
N LEU A 660 -9.26 -33.67 -15.84
CA LEU A 660 -9.89 -32.54 -15.13
C LEU A 660 -10.95 -31.89 -16.01
N ASP A 661 -12.20 -31.93 -15.56
CA ASP A 661 -13.30 -31.12 -16.07
C ASP A 661 -13.62 -30.03 -15.03
N LEU A 662 -13.35 -28.77 -15.34
CA LEU A 662 -13.55 -27.63 -14.45
C LEU A 662 -14.56 -26.65 -15.06
N GLY A 663 -15.64 -26.36 -14.34
CA GLY A 663 -16.63 -25.34 -14.69
C GLY A 663 -16.67 -24.24 -13.63
N ILE A 664 -16.53 -22.98 -14.04
CA ILE A 664 -16.58 -21.82 -13.17
C ILE A 664 -17.70 -20.91 -13.64
N ILE A 665 -18.73 -20.74 -12.80
CA ILE A 665 -19.86 -19.85 -13.08
C ILE A 665 -19.67 -18.52 -12.35
N ASP A 666 -19.65 -17.42 -13.08
CA ASP A 666 -19.81 -16.06 -12.53
C ASP A 666 -21.30 -15.85 -12.18
N LEU A 667 -21.64 -15.86 -10.88
CA LEU A 667 -23.03 -15.74 -10.40
C LEU A 667 -23.61 -14.33 -10.56
N ASN A 668 -22.78 -13.33 -10.87
CA ASN A 668 -23.23 -11.97 -11.15
C ASN A 668 -23.58 -11.80 -12.63
N LYS A 669 -22.75 -12.36 -13.53
CA LYS A 669 -22.94 -12.21 -14.99
C LYS A 669 -23.74 -13.34 -15.63
N GLY A 670 -23.87 -14.48 -14.95
CA GLY A 670 -24.45 -15.69 -15.51
C GLY A 670 -23.61 -16.22 -16.66
N VAL A 671 -22.29 -16.36 -16.47
CA VAL A 671 -21.36 -16.86 -17.49
C VAL A 671 -20.64 -18.08 -16.93
N LEU A 672 -20.69 -19.19 -17.65
CA LEU A 672 -19.90 -20.41 -17.40
C LEU A 672 -18.62 -20.34 -18.22
N ASN A 673 -17.48 -20.47 -17.56
CA ASN A 673 -16.20 -20.76 -18.19
C ASN A 673 -15.83 -22.21 -17.89
N THR A 674 -15.48 -22.98 -18.91
CA THR A 674 -15.05 -24.36 -18.74
C THR A 674 -13.60 -24.53 -19.17
N ILE A 675 -12.89 -25.35 -18.42
CA ILE A 675 -11.55 -25.82 -18.74
C ILE A 675 -11.57 -27.34 -18.70
N LYS A 676 -11.08 -27.96 -19.76
CA LYS A 676 -11.07 -29.42 -19.91
C LYS A 676 -9.65 -29.89 -20.14
N MET A 677 -9.27 -31.00 -19.50
CA MET A 677 -7.97 -31.66 -19.66
C MET A 677 -8.16 -33.17 -19.69
N GLY A 678 -8.18 -33.76 -20.89
CA GLY A 678 -8.43 -35.19 -21.07
C GLY A 678 -9.81 -35.65 -20.61
N ALA A 679 -10.74 -34.73 -20.32
CA ALA A 679 -12.04 -35.03 -19.72
C ALA A 679 -13.17 -35.08 -20.75
N CYS A 680 -14.28 -35.69 -20.36
CA CYS A 680 -15.49 -35.81 -21.18
C CYS A 680 -16.16 -34.46 -21.48
N SER A 681 -17.12 -34.47 -22.40
CA SER A 681 -17.90 -33.29 -22.76
C SER A 681 -18.85 -32.86 -21.65
N THR A 682 -19.00 -31.55 -21.43
CA THR A 682 -20.04 -30.98 -20.57
C THR A 682 -21.27 -30.68 -21.41
N TYR A 683 -22.46 -30.95 -20.87
CA TYR A 683 -23.73 -30.71 -21.56
C TYR A 683 -24.47 -29.56 -20.87
N ILE A 684 -25.02 -28.63 -21.67
CA ILE A 684 -25.94 -27.60 -21.17
C ILE A 684 -27.32 -27.91 -21.74
N LYS A 685 -28.26 -28.33 -20.89
CA LYS A 685 -29.67 -28.44 -21.25
C LYS A 685 -30.35 -27.09 -21.00
N ARG A 686 -30.72 -26.42 -22.08
CA ARG A 686 -31.45 -25.14 -22.05
C ARG A 686 -32.89 -25.35 -21.63
N SER A 687 -33.51 -24.31 -21.08
CA SER A 687 -34.96 -24.30 -20.79
C SER A 687 -35.84 -24.55 -22.02
N SER A 688 -35.34 -24.30 -23.24
CA SER A 688 -36.00 -24.66 -24.50
C SER A 688 -36.01 -26.17 -24.81
N GLY A 689 -35.27 -26.98 -24.05
CA GLY A 689 -35.00 -28.40 -24.34
C GLY A 689 -33.84 -28.64 -25.31
N GLU A 690 -33.20 -27.58 -25.80
CA GLU A 690 -31.96 -27.69 -26.60
C GLU A 690 -30.79 -28.14 -25.72
N ILE A 691 -29.89 -28.94 -26.31
CA ILE A 691 -28.68 -29.42 -25.63
C ILE A 691 -27.48 -28.90 -26.37
N GLU A 692 -26.68 -28.09 -25.69
CA GLU A 692 -25.39 -27.64 -26.16
C GLU A 692 -24.28 -28.51 -25.58
N LEU A 693 -23.24 -28.76 -26.38
CA LEU A 693 -22.06 -29.52 -26.00
C LEU A 693 -20.86 -28.59 -25.86
N ILE A 694 -20.08 -28.79 -24.82
CA ILE A 694 -18.75 -28.21 -24.68
C ILE A 694 -17.75 -29.37 -24.65
N SER A 695 -16.85 -29.40 -25.63
CA SER A 695 -15.83 -30.44 -25.80
C SER A 695 -14.49 -29.82 -26.12
N SER A 696 -13.40 -30.42 -25.63
CA SER A 696 -12.03 -30.04 -25.97
C SER A 696 -11.23 -31.27 -26.37
N ALA A 697 -10.17 -31.07 -27.18
CA ALA A 697 -9.24 -32.12 -27.59
C ALA A 697 -7.92 -32.09 -26.76
N SER A 698 -7.95 -31.52 -25.57
CA SER A 698 -6.80 -31.39 -24.66
C SER A 698 -6.41 -32.72 -24.01
N LEU A 699 -5.12 -32.86 -23.70
CA LEU A 699 -4.57 -34.04 -23.04
C LEU A 699 -4.79 -33.99 -21.51
N PRO A 700 -4.83 -35.15 -20.82
CA PRO A 700 -4.88 -35.22 -19.35
C PRO A 700 -3.73 -34.51 -18.63
N VAL A 701 -3.98 -34.16 -17.37
CA VAL A 701 -3.03 -33.47 -16.49
C VAL A 701 -2.00 -34.47 -15.97
N GLY A 702 -0.71 -34.14 -16.09
CA GLY A 702 0.42 -34.98 -15.67
C GLY A 702 1.24 -35.58 -16.81
N ILE A 703 0.87 -35.35 -18.08
CA ILE A 703 1.51 -35.99 -19.26
C ILE A 703 2.58 -35.11 -19.92
N LEU A 704 2.28 -33.82 -20.16
CA LEU A 704 3.17 -32.91 -20.88
C LEU A 704 3.67 -31.80 -19.98
N SER A 705 4.93 -31.38 -20.17
CA SER A 705 5.53 -30.26 -19.44
C SER A 705 4.92 -28.90 -19.80
N ASP A 706 4.39 -28.75 -21.01
CA ASP A 706 3.71 -27.55 -21.50
C ASP A 706 2.25 -27.88 -21.82
N ILE A 707 1.31 -27.24 -21.12
CA ILE A 707 -0.13 -27.41 -21.36
C ILE A 707 -0.71 -26.17 -22.03
N ASN A 708 -1.44 -26.36 -23.13
CA ASN A 708 -2.33 -25.33 -23.66
C ASN A 708 -3.72 -25.51 -23.05
N ILE A 709 -4.14 -24.57 -22.22
CA ILE A 709 -5.46 -24.57 -21.60
C ILE A 709 -6.48 -24.11 -22.63
N ASP A 710 -7.39 -25.01 -23.01
CA ASP A 710 -8.53 -24.69 -23.86
C ASP A 710 -9.70 -24.16 -23.00
N ARG A 711 -10.07 -22.90 -23.22
CA ARG A 711 -11.11 -22.19 -22.47
C ARG A 711 -12.32 -21.98 -23.37
N ASP A 712 -13.48 -22.44 -22.92
CA ASP A 712 -14.75 -22.14 -23.56
C ASP A 712 -15.67 -21.35 -22.61
N SER A 713 -16.36 -20.34 -23.14
CA SER A 713 -17.26 -19.48 -22.37
C SER A 713 -18.67 -19.52 -22.95
N ARG A 714 -19.68 -19.70 -22.07
CA ARG A 714 -21.10 -19.77 -22.42
C ARG A 714 -21.93 -18.92 -21.47
N LYS A 715 -22.89 -18.17 -22.01
CA LYS A 715 -23.87 -17.43 -21.22
C LYS A 715 -24.97 -18.38 -20.73
N LEU A 716 -25.28 -18.30 -19.44
CA LEU A 716 -26.32 -19.06 -18.76
C LEU A 716 -27.59 -18.21 -18.64
N LYS A 717 -28.73 -18.90 -18.57
CA LYS A 717 -30.05 -18.31 -18.31
C LYS A 717 -30.73 -19.03 -17.16
N ASP A 718 -31.78 -18.41 -16.67
CA ASP A 718 -32.67 -19.04 -15.69
C ASP A 718 -33.23 -20.37 -16.23
N GLY A 719 -33.18 -21.41 -15.39
CA GLY A 719 -33.67 -22.74 -15.72
C GLY A 719 -32.73 -23.61 -16.55
N ASP A 720 -31.52 -23.14 -16.89
CA ASP A 720 -30.52 -23.95 -17.56
C ASP A 720 -29.92 -25.01 -16.60
N TYR A 721 -29.60 -26.18 -17.14
CA TYR A 721 -28.91 -27.25 -16.42
C TYR A 721 -27.52 -27.47 -17.04
N ILE A 722 -26.50 -27.45 -16.20
CA ILE A 722 -25.13 -27.83 -16.53
C ILE A 722 -24.93 -29.26 -16.05
N ILE A 723 -24.48 -30.15 -16.93
CA ILE A 723 -24.35 -31.58 -16.66
C ILE A 723 -22.93 -31.99 -17.01
N MET A 724 -22.17 -32.39 -15.99
CA MET A 724 -20.80 -32.90 -16.12
C MET A 724 -20.79 -34.38 -15.79
N VAL A 725 -20.04 -35.16 -16.55
CA VAL A 725 -19.98 -36.62 -16.42
C VAL A 725 -18.55 -37.13 -16.58
N SER A 726 -18.20 -38.21 -15.89
CA SER A 726 -16.98 -38.97 -16.18
C SER A 726 -17.16 -39.88 -17.41
N ASP A 727 -16.06 -40.45 -17.88
CA ASP A 727 -16.03 -41.35 -19.04
C ASP A 727 -16.82 -42.64 -18.83
N GLY A 728 -16.87 -43.17 -17.61
CA GLY A 728 -17.67 -44.35 -17.28
C GLY A 728 -19.15 -44.22 -17.64
N ILE A 729 -19.69 -42.98 -17.65
CA ILE A 729 -21.05 -42.70 -18.14
C ILE A 729 -21.07 -42.72 -19.67
N VAL A 730 -20.24 -41.92 -20.33
CA VAL A 730 -20.28 -41.76 -21.79
C VAL A 730 -19.97 -43.07 -22.50
N ASP A 731 -18.98 -43.82 -22.01
CA ASP A 731 -18.49 -45.07 -22.58
C ASP A 731 -19.43 -46.26 -22.35
N ALA A 732 -20.35 -46.17 -21.39
CA ALA A 732 -21.43 -47.14 -21.23
C ALA A 732 -22.21 -47.33 -22.53
N GLY A 733 -22.54 -46.22 -23.23
CA GLY A 733 -23.23 -46.26 -24.51
C GLY A 733 -22.36 -46.66 -25.70
N LYS A 734 -21.07 -46.28 -25.70
CA LYS A 734 -20.12 -46.64 -26.77
C LYS A 734 -19.92 -48.15 -26.87
N ASN A 735 -19.75 -48.81 -25.73
CA ASN A 735 -19.55 -50.26 -25.64
C ASN A 735 -20.72 -51.10 -26.19
N LYS A 736 -21.89 -50.48 -26.42
CA LYS A 736 -23.10 -51.11 -26.95
C LYS A 736 -23.52 -50.58 -28.33
N ASN A 737 -22.64 -49.87 -29.05
CA ASN A 737 -22.90 -49.28 -30.38
C ASN A 737 -24.08 -48.27 -30.41
N LEU A 738 -24.41 -47.62 -29.28
CA LEU A 738 -25.42 -46.56 -29.24
C LEU A 738 -24.90 -45.21 -29.80
N GLY A 739 -23.58 -45.13 -30.04
CA GLY A 739 -22.87 -43.95 -30.54
C GLY A 739 -22.59 -42.90 -29.47
N ASP A 740 -21.69 -41.97 -29.77
CA ASP A 740 -21.21 -40.94 -28.83
C ASP A 740 -22.30 -39.96 -28.36
N ASN A 741 -23.42 -39.89 -29.10
CA ASN A 741 -24.51 -38.95 -28.85
C ASN A 741 -25.67 -39.55 -28.05
N TRP A 742 -25.57 -40.78 -27.54
CA TRP A 742 -26.67 -41.45 -26.83
C TRP A 742 -27.20 -40.61 -25.65
N LEU A 743 -26.29 -39.94 -24.92
CA LEU A 743 -26.62 -39.11 -23.78
C LEU A 743 -27.42 -37.87 -24.19
N ILE A 744 -27.11 -37.27 -25.34
CA ILE A 744 -27.88 -36.13 -25.90
C ILE A 744 -29.33 -36.55 -26.16
N TYR A 745 -29.54 -37.71 -26.79
CA TYR A 745 -30.89 -38.19 -27.07
C TYR A 745 -31.66 -38.53 -25.78
N PHE A 746 -30.98 -39.11 -24.79
CA PHE A 746 -31.57 -39.39 -23.49
C PHE A 746 -31.99 -38.10 -22.76
N LEU A 747 -31.08 -37.13 -22.66
CA LEU A 747 -31.31 -35.85 -21.99
C LEU A 747 -32.47 -35.04 -22.62
N LYS A 748 -32.67 -35.15 -23.95
CA LYS A 748 -33.81 -34.54 -24.66
C LYS A 748 -35.16 -35.15 -24.27
N GLY A 749 -35.18 -36.44 -23.90
CA GLY A 749 -36.39 -37.15 -23.49
C GLY A 749 -36.70 -37.08 -21.99
N LEU A 750 -35.84 -36.44 -21.19
CA LEU A 750 -36.07 -36.28 -19.75
C LEU A 750 -37.03 -35.12 -19.46
N ASP A 751 -38.17 -35.42 -18.84
CA ASP A 751 -39.21 -34.44 -18.47
C ASP A 751 -39.15 -33.99 -16.99
N THR A 752 -38.15 -34.44 -16.22
CA THR A 752 -37.98 -34.01 -14.83
C THR A 752 -37.29 -32.64 -14.74
N THR A 753 -37.69 -31.86 -13.74
CA THR A 753 -37.09 -30.56 -13.41
C THR A 753 -36.19 -30.61 -12.16
N ASN A 754 -36.13 -31.76 -11.49
CA ASN A 754 -35.36 -31.96 -10.26
C ASN A 754 -33.91 -32.39 -10.60
N PRO A 755 -32.87 -31.63 -10.24
CA PRO A 755 -31.48 -31.97 -10.53
C PRO A 755 -31.06 -33.36 -10.03
N LYS A 756 -31.56 -33.77 -8.85
CA LYS A 756 -31.24 -35.07 -8.27
C LYS A 756 -31.84 -36.24 -9.04
N GLU A 757 -33.05 -36.05 -9.56
CA GLU A 757 -33.69 -37.06 -10.42
C GLU A 757 -32.94 -37.14 -11.74
N ILE A 758 -32.56 -36.01 -12.35
CA ILE A 758 -31.75 -36.00 -13.57
C ILE A 758 -30.43 -36.77 -13.36
N SER A 759 -29.71 -36.49 -12.26
CA SER A 759 -28.43 -37.17 -11.99
C SER A 759 -28.60 -38.68 -11.79
N ASN A 760 -29.64 -39.10 -11.06
CA ASN A 760 -29.96 -40.50 -10.85
C ASN A 760 -30.43 -41.21 -12.14
N GLU A 761 -31.26 -40.58 -12.96
CA GLU A 761 -31.75 -41.13 -14.22
C GLU A 761 -30.60 -41.33 -15.23
N ILE A 762 -29.65 -40.39 -15.30
CA ILE A 762 -28.44 -40.55 -16.14
C ILE A 762 -27.62 -41.75 -15.67
N LEU A 763 -27.37 -41.86 -14.36
CA LEU A 763 -26.60 -42.96 -13.77
C LEU A 763 -27.31 -44.32 -13.98
N ASN A 764 -28.60 -44.40 -13.66
CA ASN A 764 -29.42 -45.61 -13.85
C ASN A 764 -29.46 -46.01 -15.32
N ARG A 765 -29.58 -45.04 -16.24
CA ARG A 765 -29.58 -45.35 -17.67
C ARG A 765 -28.23 -45.91 -18.14
N ALA A 766 -27.11 -45.37 -17.65
CA ALA A 766 -25.78 -45.91 -17.95
C ALA A 766 -25.65 -47.36 -17.44
N LEU A 767 -26.16 -47.66 -16.24
CA LEU A 767 -26.19 -49.01 -15.67
C LEU A 767 -27.04 -49.99 -16.48
N ASP A 768 -28.25 -49.56 -16.87
CA ASP A 768 -29.17 -50.37 -17.65
C ASP A 768 -28.52 -50.77 -18.99
N ILE A 769 -27.82 -49.84 -19.64
CA ILE A 769 -27.08 -50.09 -20.88
C ILE A 769 -25.98 -51.15 -20.67
N GLN A 770 -25.34 -51.15 -19.50
CA GLN A 770 -24.30 -52.10 -19.11
C GLN A 770 -24.85 -53.38 -18.46
N ASN A 771 -26.17 -53.64 -18.50
CA ASN A 771 -26.82 -54.80 -17.86
C ASN A 771 -26.52 -54.91 -16.36
N ASN A 772 -26.48 -53.78 -15.63
CA ASN A 772 -26.12 -53.70 -14.20
C ASN A 772 -24.69 -54.15 -13.85
N ASN A 773 -23.79 -54.23 -14.82
CA ASN A 773 -22.36 -54.45 -14.58
C ASN A 773 -21.59 -53.14 -14.74
N ILE A 774 -20.91 -52.71 -13.69
CA ILE A 774 -20.18 -51.45 -13.69
C ILE A 774 -18.79 -51.68 -14.28
N HIS A 775 -18.58 -51.24 -15.52
CA HIS A 775 -17.31 -51.41 -16.21
C HIS A 775 -16.28 -50.33 -15.88
N ASP A 776 -16.70 -49.17 -15.40
CA ASP A 776 -15.84 -48.11 -14.88
C ASP A 776 -16.53 -47.26 -13.81
N ASP A 777 -15.75 -46.45 -13.09
CA ASP A 777 -16.29 -45.49 -12.14
C ASP A 777 -17.21 -44.49 -12.87
N MET A 778 -18.36 -44.20 -12.28
CA MET A 778 -19.41 -43.40 -12.91
C MET A 778 -19.76 -42.23 -12.02
N THR A 779 -19.56 -41.01 -12.50
CA THR A 779 -19.90 -39.78 -11.79
C THR A 779 -20.71 -38.85 -12.67
N VAL A 780 -21.78 -38.28 -12.10
CA VAL A 780 -22.68 -37.31 -12.74
C VAL A 780 -22.90 -36.14 -11.80
N LEU A 781 -22.52 -34.93 -12.22
CA LEU A 781 -22.92 -33.67 -11.58
C LEU A 781 -23.98 -32.97 -12.42
N VAL A 782 -25.06 -32.55 -11.77
CA VAL A 782 -26.12 -31.74 -12.38
C VAL A 782 -26.32 -30.47 -11.58
N SER A 783 -26.08 -29.34 -12.22
CA SER A 783 -26.22 -28.00 -11.63
C SER A 783 -27.31 -27.22 -12.32
N LYS A 784 -28.34 -26.83 -11.57
CA LYS A 784 -29.43 -25.99 -12.06
C LYS A 784 -29.19 -24.53 -11.72
N VAL A 785 -29.34 -23.67 -12.72
CA VAL A 785 -29.22 -22.22 -12.62
C VAL A 785 -30.59 -21.62 -12.31
N PHE A 786 -30.65 -20.78 -11.27
CA PHE A 786 -31.82 -20.01 -10.88
C PHE A 786 -31.48 -18.54 -10.91
N LYS A 787 -32.34 -17.72 -11.53
CA LYS A 787 -32.25 -16.26 -11.44
C LYS A 787 -33.09 -15.76 -10.25
N HIS A 788 -32.55 -14.76 -9.56
CA HIS A 788 -33.02 -14.35 -8.24
C HIS A 788 -34.21 -13.42 -8.19
#